data_AF-A0AAE9ESK4-F1
#
_entry.id   AF-A0AAE9ESK4-F1
#
_cell.length_a   1.000
_cell.length_b   1.000
_cell.length_c   1.000
_cell.angle_alpha   90.00
_cell.angle_beta   90.00
_cell.angle_gamma   90.00
#
_symmetry.space_group_name_H-M   'P 1'
#
loop_
_entity.id
_entity.type
_entity.pdbx_description
1 polymer ?
#
loop_
_entity_poly.entity_id
_entity_poly.type
_entity_poly.pdbx_seq_one_letter_code
_entity_poly.pdbx_strand_id
1 'polypeptide(L)'
;MARWNRQLLDKYCKEYRVPLFSFIASKPNDQLKRIRIKGSSLWMWQNQRINRLTVSPSPIHKISKIGAYRNLTTQESDWILFEISENFESILTGTVKNGYERAVVLRDLGREDGVEKVIFGRNLTDFQIKITFLDALWWAMGDEKLFGLDRFVQVDIDDVFVGAQSTRIVEEDVRHLISAQNHFRNFIENFKFLLGFSGSYFRNGDDFEDRGDEILIENAEKFVWFPHMWRHNHAHEHNFTYLESIMVQNRLFAQNMHLPIDYPYAIAPQHDGVFPVHEQMYEAWKKIWNVTVTATEEYPHLKPATGRKGFIHSGIHVLPRQTCGLYTHTQFFDEYPEGFQKVIKSIQGGDLFFTILLNPISIFMTHQQNYAHDRLALYTFENLFRFLNCWTNIRLKWQSPVESAKMYFEKFPEERIPLWTNPCSDPRHQAILPPSMSCSKKSLPDLLIIGPQKTGSTALASFLTLHPNVSQNMEIPGSFEEIQFFSGQNYLKGVEWYMSKFPNETTVIFEKSATYFDNPSAARQAAAMVPHAKLVIILQNPTQRAYSWFQHLIAHKDPIAMSSESLDVILNSTSSESAKFKIRQRCLSGGRYVHHLDKWLEHFSLQQIHFIDSDELRKEPAKVLSSLSKWLDLPEFPFETHIRFSPSKGFHCRLINGKTECLGESKGRKYSEMSQELRQKLDGIFALDNSALFKFLRKNRLKIPDWLEEAVRIRV
;
A
#
# COMPACT_ATOMS: atom_id res chain seq x y z
N MET A 1 -22.97 -12.80 19.15
CA MET A 1 -22.28 -13.97 18.54
C MET A 1 -23.10 -15.22 18.85
N ALA A 2 -23.28 -16.15 17.91
CA ALA A 2 -23.97 -17.42 18.20
C ALA A 2 -23.19 -18.21 19.28
N ARG A 3 -23.90 -18.96 20.14
CA ARG A 3 -23.31 -19.67 21.29
C ARG A 3 -22.18 -20.65 20.90
N TRP A 4 -22.35 -21.33 19.76
CA TRP A 4 -21.35 -22.26 19.20
C TRP A 4 -20.05 -21.54 18.82
N ASN A 5 -20.14 -20.38 18.16
CA ASN A 5 -18.97 -19.56 17.80
C ASN A 5 -18.21 -19.08 19.06
N ARG A 6 -18.91 -18.76 20.15
CA ARG A 6 -18.27 -18.33 21.38
C ARG A 6 -17.50 -19.47 22.07
N GLN A 7 -18.07 -20.67 22.11
CA GLN A 7 -17.38 -21.84 22.66
C GLN A 7 -16.13 -22.20 21.86
N LEU A 8 -16.18 -22.09 20.53
CA LEU A 8 -15.02 -22.33 19.67
C LEU A 8 -13.91 -21.29 19.93
N LEU A 9 -14.28 -20.02 20.06
CA LEU A 9 -13.35 -18.95 20.40
C LEU A 9 -12.71 -19.16 21.77
N ASP A 10 -13.51 -19.45 22.81
CA ASP A 10 -13.00 -19.70 24.16
C ASP A 10 -12.08 -20.93 24.17
N LYS A 11 -12.42 -21.98 23.42
CA LYS A 11 -11.54 -23.15 23.24
C LYS A 11 -10.21 -22.75 22.61
N TYR A 12 -10.24 -21.98 21.51
CA TYR A 12 -9.05 -21.49 20.82
C TYR A 12 -8.16 -20.65 21.76
N CYS A 13 -8.75 -19.70 22.49
CA CYS A 13 -8.02 -18.86 23.44
C CYS A 13 -7.35 -19.69 24.55
N LYS A 14 -7.99 -20.74 25.06
CA LYS A 14 -7.39 -21.64 26.06
C LYS A 14 -6.25 -22.47 25.48
N GLU A 15 -6.50 -23.09 24.33
CA GLU A 15 -5.59 -24.03 23.68
C GLU A 15 -4.31 -23.33 23.21
N TYR A 16 -4.44 -22.13 22.65
CA TYR A 16 -3.33 -21.36 22.09
C TYR A 16 -2.88 -20.20 22.99
N ARG A 17 -3.46 -20.06 24.20
CA ARG A 17 -3.17 -18.98 25.17
C ARG A 17 -3.27 -17.58 24.57
N VAL A 18 -4.26 -17.36 23.70
CA VAL A 18 -4.49 -16.08 23.03
C VAL A 18 -5.43 -15.23 23.90
N PRO A 19 -5.00 -14.04 24.37
CA PRO A 19 -5.84 -13.18 25.20
C PRO A 19 -6.98 -12.56 24.40
N LEU A 20 -8.06 -12.20 25.09
CA LEU A 20 -9.20 -11.49 24.50
C LEU A 20 -9.20 -10.00 24.89
N PHE A 21 -9.50 -9.14 23.92
CA PHE A 21 -9.75 -7.72 24.17
C PHE A 21 -11.24 -7.42 24.09
N SER A 22 -11.79 -6.75 25.10
CA SER A 22 -13.21 -6.39 25.15
C SER A 22 -13.38 -4.91 25.42
N PHE A 23 -14.20 -4.24 24.61
CA PHE A 23 -14.60 -2.86 24.82
C PHE A 23 -16.06 -2.82 25.24
N ILE A 24 -16.32 -2.30 26.44
CA ILE A 24 -17.68 -2.12 26.95
C ILE A 24 -18.05 -0.66 26.73
N ALA A 25 -19.09 -0.44 25.93
CA ALA A 25 -19.62 0.90 25.67
C ALA A 25 -20.79 1.20 26.60
N SER A 26 -20.87 2.44 27.09
CA SER A 26 -22.04 2.92 27.82
C SER A 26 -23.19 3.22 26.85
N LYS A 27 -24.43 2.92 27.23
CA LYS A 27 -25.61 3.29 26.44
C LYS A 27 -26.24 4.57 26.98
N PRO A 28 -26.78 5.46 26.12
CA PRO A 28 -27.32 6.76 26.54
C PRO A 28 -28.43 6.69 27.60
N ASN A 29 -29.20 5.59 27.64
CA ASN A 29 -30.33 5.40 28.55
C ASN A 29 -30.00 4.52 29.77
N ASP A 30 -28.74 4.13 29.97
CA ASP A 30 -28.37 3.32 31.14
C ASP A 30 -28.44 4.21 32.40
N GLN A 31 -29.10 3.76 33.46
CA GLN A 31 -29.05 4.46 34.74
C GLN A 31 -27.68 4.25 35.40
N LEU A 32 -27.30 5.13 36.33
CA LEU A 32 -26.17 4.94 37.25
C LEU A 32 -26.40 3.65 38.06
N LYS A 33 -25.93 2.52 37.52
CA LYS A 33 -26.24 1.19 38.05
C LYS A 33 -24.97 0.38 38.23
N ARG A 34 -24.87 -0.25 39.39
CA ARG A 34 -23.90 -1.31 39.68
C ARG A 34 -24.41 -2.61 39.07
N ILE A 35 -23.63 -3.24 38.20
CA ILE A 35 -24.02 -4.44 37.44
C ILE A 35 -22.92 -5.48 37.55
N ARG A 36 -23.30 -6.72 37.83
CA ARG A 36 -22.38 -7.87 37.76
C ARG A 36 -22.31 -8.37 36.32
N ILE A 37 -21.11 -8.57 35.81
CA ILE A 37 -20.91 -9.15 34.47
C ILE A 37 -21.37 -10.60 34.50
N LYS A 38 -22.26 -10.97 33.57
CA LYS A 38 -22.86 -12.31 33.53
C LYS A 38 -21.76 -13.35 33.30
N GLY A 39 -21.67 -14.33 34.20
CA GLY A 39 -20.67 -15.40 34.14
C GLY A 39 -19.31 -15.01 34.71
N SER A 40 -19.18 -13.87 35.41
CA SER A 40 -17.96 -13.47 36.11
C SER A 40 -18.25 -12.93 37.53
N SER A 41 -17.26 -12.94 38.41
CA SER A 41 -17.29 -12.19 39.68
C SER A 41 -17.11 -10.67 39.51
N LEU A 42 -16.77 -10.19 38.31
CA LEU A 42 -16.52 -8.78 38.05
C LEU A 42 -17.79 -7.91 38.16
N TRP A 43 -17.68 -6.82 38.91
CA TRP A 43 -18.69 -5.77 39.00
C TRP A 43 -18.26 -4.52 38.24
N MET A 44 -19.21 -3.90 37.55
CA MET A 44 -19.02 -2.66 36.82
C MET A 44 -20.06 -1.60 37.21
N TRP A 45 -19.69 -0.35 37.00
CA TRP A 45 -20.47 0.85 37.23
C TRP A 45 -20.57 1.61 35.92
N GLN A 46 -21.78 1.79 35.42
CA GLN A 46 -22.02 2.52 34.17
C GLN A 46 -22.24 4.01 34.42
N ASN A 47 -22.07 4.81 33.37
CA ASN A 47 -22.30 6.25 33.34
C ASN A 47 -21.60 7.03 34.46
N GLN A 48 -20.35 6.67 34.74
CA GLN A 48 -19.55 7.29 35.79
C GLN A 48 -18.86 8.55 35.29
N ARG A 49 -18.58 9.47 36.22
CA ARG A 49 -17.71 10.62 36.01
C ARG A 49 -16.41 10.40 36.77
N ILE A 50 -15.29 10.66 36.11
CA ILE A 50 -13.95 10.58 36.71
C ILE A 50 -13.31 11.97 36.69
N ASN A 51 -12.64 12.32 37.78
CA ASN A 51 -11.92 13.59 37.92
C ASN A 51 -10.45 13.44 37.51
N ARG A 52 -9.91 12.23 37.61
CA ARG A 52 -8.51 11.91 37.33
C ARG A 52 -8.42 10.54 36.69
N LEU A 53 -7.56 10.41 35.68
CA LEU A 53 -7.21 9.14 35.05
C LEU A 53 -5.70 8.91 35.23
N THR A 54 -5.33 7.75 35.77
CA THR A 54 -3.96 7.41 36.15
C THR A 54 -3.52 6.08 35.53
N VAL A 55 -2.29 6.04 35.03
CA VAL A 55 -1.64 4.82 34.55
C VAL A 55 -1.18 4.00 35.75
N SER A 56 -1.81 2.86 35.99
CA SER A 56 -1.53 2.01 37.15
C SER A 56 -0.30 1.12 36.91
N PRO A 57 0.40 0.66 37.96
CA PRO A 57 1.46 -0.33 37.81
C PRO A 57 0.88 -1.65 37.26
N SER A 58 1.36 -2.07 36.08
CA SER A 58 0.96 -3.31 35.42
C SER A 58 2.05 -3.80 34.47
N PRO A 59 2.27 -5.12 34.29
CA PRO A 59 3.27 -5.62 33.33
C PRO A 59 2.82 -5.45 31.87
N ILE A 60 1.58 -5.02 31.64
CA ILE A 60 1.09 -4.67 30.29
C ILE A 60 1.77 -3.40 29.77
N HIS A 61 2.10 -2.44 30.64
CA HIS A 61 2.65 -1.16 30.21
C HIS A 61 4.09 -1.29 29.72
N LYS A 62 4.29 -0.95 28.45
CA LYS A 62 5.62 -0.84 27.83
C LYS A 62 5.84 0.54 27.23
N ILE A 63 4.86 1.03 26.49
CA ILE A 63 4.77 2.34 25.88
C ILE A 63 4.33 3.37 26.90
N SER A 64 3.25 3.15 27.64
CA SER A 64 2.75 4.16 28.59
C SER A 64 3.66 4.29 29.82
N LYS A 65 3.82 5.52 30.31
CA LYS A 65 4.60 5.78 31.53
C LYS A 65 3.74 5.53 32.77
N ILE A 66 4.13 4.55 33.58
CA ILE A 66 3.45 4.23 34.85
C ILE A 66 3.46 5.45 35.77
N GLY A 67 2.33 5.73 36.41
CA GLY A 67 2.13 6.89 37.28
C GLY A 67 1.75 8.19 36.56
N ALA A 68 1.82 8.24 35.21
CA ALA A 68 1.31 9.38 34.47
C ALA A 68 -0.20 9.56 34.71
N TYR A 69 -0.63 10.80 34.89
CA TYR A 69 -2.03 11.11 35.16
C TYR A 69 -2.45 12.43 34.52
N ARG A 70 -3.75 12.55 34.23
CA ARG A 70 -4.37 13.86 33.94
C ARG A 70 -5.62 14.05 34.77
N ASN A 71 -5.93 15.31 35.01
CA ASN A 71 -7.22 15.71 35.53
C ASN A 71 -8.18 15.93 34.36
N LEU A 72 -9.42 15.47 34.54
CA LEU A 72 -10.49 15.60 33.56
C LEU A 72 -11.42 16.73 34.03
N THR A 73 -11.55 17.74 33.20
CA THR A 73 -12.38 18.94 33.47
C THR A 73 -13.80 18.78 32.93
N THR A 74 -14.03 17.85 31.99
CA THR A 74 -15.32 17.63 31.35
C THR A 74 -16.24 16.73 32.18
N GLN A 75 -17.54 17.04 32.18
CA GLN A 75 -18.58 16.28 32.90
C GLN A 75 -19.06 15.03 32.15
N GLU A 76 -18.26 14.47 31.24
CA GLU A 76 -18.64 13.29 30.47
C GLU A 76 -18.93 12.12 31.42
N SER A 77 -20.18 11.68 31.42
CA SER A 77 -20.67 10.59 32.26
C SER A 77 -20.84 9.31 31.46
N ASP A 78 -19.93 9.00 30.54
CA ASP A 78 -19.98 7.82 29.68
C ASP A 78 -18.95 6.73 30.07
N TRP A 79 -18.20 6.94 31.16
CA TRP A 79 -17.21 5.98 31.63
C TRP A 79 -17.86 4.76 32.28
N ILE A 80 -17.36 3.58 31.94
CA ILE A 80 -17.60 2.35 32.68
C ILE A 80 -16.40 2.10 33.57
N LEU A 81 -16.66 1.94 34.87
CA LEU A 81 -15.64 1.68 35.88
C LEU A 81 -15.86 0.31 36.51
N PHE A 82 -14.78 -0.42 36.73
CA PHE A 82 -14.79 -1.76 37.29
C PHE A 82 -14.32 -1.76 38.74
N GLU A 83 -14.91 -2.62 39.56
CA GLU A 83 -14.45 -2.85 40.92
C GLU A 83 -13.12 -3.59 40.91
N ILE A 84 -12.17 -3.08 41.70
CA ILE A 84 -10.85 -3.68 41.87
C ILE A 84 -10.97 -4.83 42.87
N SER A 85 -10.41 -5.99 42.53
CA SER A 85 -10.37 -7.16 43.42
C SER A 85 -9.13 -8.00 43.11
N GLU A 86 -8.79 -8.97 43.95
CA GLU A 86 -7.59 -9.81 43.77
C GLU A 86 -7.56 -10.62 42.46
N ASN A 87 -8.72 -10.85 41.83
CA ASN A 87 -8.82 -11.58 40.56
C ASN A 87 -8.56 -10.69 39.33
N PHE A 88 -8.58 -9.37 39.49
CA PHE A 88 -8.51 -8.40 38.39
C PHE A 88 -7.42 -7.37 38.65
N GLU A 89 -6.50 -7.24 37.71
CA GLU A 89 -5.39 -6.30 37.81
C GLU A 89 -5.77 -4.99 37.11
N SER A 90 -5.66 -3.86 37.82
CA SER A 90 -5.92 -2.54 37.25
C SER A 90 -4.78 -2.10 36.33
N ILE A 91 -5.11 -1.73 35.09
CA ILE A 91 -4.16 -1.18 34.11
C ILE A 91 -4.29 0.34 34.07
N LEU A 92 -5.53 0.85 33.98
CA LEU A 92 -5.84 2.27 34.14
C LEU A 92 -6.83 2.42 35.28
N THR A 93 -6.65 3.43 36.13
CA THR A 93 -7.57 3.78 37.21
C THR A 93 -8.17 5.15 37.02
N GLY A 94 -9.46 5.26 37.33
CA GLY A 94 -10.22 6.50 37.36
C GLY A 94 -10.61 6.84 38.79
N THR A 95 -10.26 8.05 39.24
CA THR A 95 -10.70 8.58 40.54
C THR A 95 -12.04 9.29 40.38
N VAL A 96 -13.09 8.81 41.06
CA VAL A 96 -14.42 9.46 41.06
C VAL A 96 -14.48 10.62 42.06
N LYS A 97 -15.52 11.46 42.01
CA LYS A 97 -15.68 12.67 42.87
C LYS A 97 -15.46 12.44 44.37
N ASN A 98 -15.79 11.25 44.87
CA ASN A 98 -15.68 10.91 46.29
C ASN A 98 -14.27 10.41 46.68
N GLY A 99 -13.28 10.52 45.78
CA GLY A 99 -11.90 10.08 46.02
C GLY A 99 -11.66 8.58 45.81
N TYR A 100 -12.70 7.77 45.64
CA TYR A 100 -12.55 6.34 45.36
C TYR A 100 -11.93 6.09 43.99
N GLU A 101 -11.00 5.15 43.93
CA GLU A 101 -10.41 4.66 42.68
C GLU A 101 -11.11 3.39 42.20
N ARG A 102 -11.31 3.31 40.89
CA ARG A 102 -11.85 2.14 40.20
C ARG A 102 -11.07 1.91 38.92
N ALA A 103 -11.02 0.67 38.44
CA ALA A 103 -10.36 0.38 37.18
C ALA A 103 -11.18 0.89 36.00
N VAL A 104 -10.55 1.57 35.07
CA VAL A 104 -11.10 1.96 33.76
C VAL A 104 -10.73 0.91 32.71
N VAL A 105 -9.52 0.35 32.85
CA VAL A 105 -9.05 -0.80 32.07
C VAL A 105 -8.47 -1.79 33.06
N LEU A 106 -8.85 -3.06 32.92
CA LEU A 106 -8.31 -4.13 33.77
C LEU A 106 -7.91 -5.35 32.96
N ARG A 107 -7.03 -6.15 33.55
CA ARG A 107 -6.69 -7.49 33.10
C ARG A 107 -7.43 -8.51 33.96
N ASP A 108 -8.23 -9.34 33.32
CA ASP A 108 -8.75 -10.59 33.88
C ASP A 108 -7.69 -11.68 33.68
N LEU A 109 -7.21 -12.24 34.79
CA LEU A 109 -6.19 -13.29 34.79
C LEU A 109 -6.73 -14.66 34.36
N GLY A 110 -8.02 -14.76 34.00
CA GLY A 110 -8.64 -15.99 33.53
C GLY A 110 -8.81 -17.03 34.64
N ARG A 111 -8.79 -16.63 35.92
CA ARG A 111 -8.92 -17.56 37.06
C ARG A 111 -10.26 -18.30 37.09
N GLU A 112 -11.30 -17.70 36.53
CA GLU A 112 -12.67 -18.26 36.55
C GLU A 112 -12.94 -19.19 35.36
N ASP A 113 -12.48 -18.83 34.17
CA ASP A 113 -12.84 -19.53 32.93
C ASP A 113 -11.63 -20.03 32.12
N GLY A 114 -10.40 -19.77 32.54
CA GLY A 114 -9.16 -20.15 31.86
C GLY A 114 -8.78 -19.26 30.67
N VAL A 115 -9.43 -18.11 30.48
CA VAL A 115 -9.15 -17.18 29.38
C VAL A 115 -8.70 -15.84 29.93
N GLU A 116 -7.46 -15.44 29.66
CA GLU A 116 -6.99 -14.08 29.98
C GLU A 116 -7.66 -13.03 29.09
N LYS A 117 -8.03 -11.89 29.68
CA LYS A 117 -8.74 -10.82 28.97
C LYS A 117 -8.21 -9.45 29.39
N VAL A 118 -8.24 -8.48 28.49
CA VAL A 118 -8.14 -7.06 28.84
C VAL A 118 -9.47 -6.39 28.51
N ILE A 119 -10.07 -5.79 29.52
CA ILE A 119 -11.41 -5.21 29.46
C ILE A 119 -11.30 -3.70 29.58
N PHE A 120 -11.82 -3.00 28.58
CA PHE A 120 -11.82 -1.55 28.47
C PHE A 120 -13.21 -1.00 28.77
N GLY A 121 -13.30 -0.09 29.73
CA GLY A 121 -14.52 0.61 30.14
C GLY A 121 -14.84 1.85 29.31
N ARG A 122 -14.16 2.02 28.17
CA ARG A 122 -14.40 3.08 27.18
C ARG A 122 -13.90 2.63 25.81
N ASN A 123 -14.48 3.19 24.74
CA ASN A 123 -14.00 3.00 23.37
C ASN A 123 -12.69 3.76 23.11
N LEU A 124 -12.11 3.55 21.92
CA LEU A 124 -10.86 4.16 21.48
C LEU A 124 -11.00 5.64 21.08
N THR A 125 -11.87 6.43 21.72
CA THR A 125 -11.94 7.89 21.47
C THR A 125 -10.91 8.65 22.28
N ASP A 126 -10.59 8.16 23.47
CA ASP A 126 -9.68 8.80 24.40
C ASP A 126 -8.22 8.35 24.20
N PHE A 127 -7.25 9.28 24.26
CA PHE A 127 -5.86 8.96 23.96
C PHE A 127 -5.21 8.02 24.98
N GLN A 128 -5.52 8.12 26.29
CA GLN A 128 -4.94 7.21 27.29
C GLN A 128 -5.48 5.79 27.10
N ILE A 129 -6.74 5.67 26.67
CA ILE A 129 -7.33 4.38 26.28
C ILE A 129 -6.65 3.82 25.04
N LYS A 130 -6.43 4.65 24.01
CA LYS A 130 -5.72 4.24 22.79
C LYS A 130 -4.28 3.76 23.08
N ILE A 131 -3.48 4.50 23.85
CA ILE A 131 -2.11 4.07 24.17
C ILE A 131 -2.09 2.80 25.03
N THR A 132 -3.05 2.65 25.95
CA THR A 132 -3.20 1.44 26.76
C THR A 132 -3.59 0.24 25.90
N PHE A 133 -4.38 0.46 24.85
CA PHE A 133 -4.67 -0.58 23.88
C PHE A 133 -3.42 -0.98 23.08
N LEU A 134 -2.56 -0.03 22.71
CA LEU A 134 -1.27 -0.34 22.10
C LEU A 134 -0.36 -1.14 23.04
N ASP A 135 -0.33 -0.81 24.33
CA ASP A 135 0.35 -1.61 25.36
C ASP A 135 -0.21 -3.03 25.46
N ALA A 136 -1.55 -3.18 25.46
CA ALA A 136 -2.21 -4.49 25.52
C ALA A 136 -1.89 -5.34 24.27
N LEU A 137 -1.88 -4.72 23.08
CA LEU A 137 -1.45 -5.39 21.84
C LEU A 137 0.02 -5.81 21.93
N TRP A 138 0.89 -4.92 22.39
CA TRP A 138 2.31 -5.20 22.57
C TRP A 138 2.56 -6.38 23.52
N TRP A 139 1.84 -6.41 24.63
CA TRP A 139 1.88 -7.49 25.60
C TRP A 139 1.40 -8.82 24.98
N ALA A 140 0.28 -8.80 24.24
CA ALA A 140 -0.29 -10.00 23.63
C ALA A 140 0.55 -10.58 22.49
N MET A 141 1.34 -9.76 21.78
CA MET A 141 2.25 -10.23 20.73
C MET A 141 3.43 -11.04 21.25
N GLY A 142 3.71 -11.03 22.57
CA GLY A 142 4.81 -11.81 23.14
C GLY A 142 6.16 -11.43 22.53
N ASP A 143 6.85 -12.38 21.91
CA ASP A 143 8.17 -12.16 21.29
C ASP A 143 8.10 -11.67 19.83
N GLU A 144 6.94 -11.76 19.18
CA GLU A 144 6.74 -11.35 17.77
C GLU A 144 6.44 -9.84 17.64
N LYS A 145 7.34 -9.00 18.14
CA LYS A 145 7.16 -7.54 18.16
C LYS A 145 7.62 -6.91 16.85
N LEU A 146 6.74 -6.14 16.21
CA LEU A 146 7.00 -5.42 14.95
C LEU A 146 8.08 -4.32 15.07
N PHE A 147 8.13 -3.58 16.18
CA PHE A 147 9.14 -2.54 16.42
C PHE A 147 9.38 -2.30 17.91
N GLY A 148 10.50 -1.65 18.24
CA GLY A 148 10.93 -1.31 19.61
C GLY A 148 10.35 0.01 20.13
N LEU A 149 10.90 0.51 21.25
CA LEU A 149 10.52 1.82 21.84
C LEU A 149 11.18 3.01 21.16
N ASP A 150 12.15 2.79 20.29
CA ASP A 150 12.83 3.85 19.57
C ASP A 150 11.93 4.40 18.46
N ARG A 151 11.94 5.73 18.30
CA ARG A 151 11.26 6.47 17.22
C ARG A 151 12.24 7.44 16.59
N PHE A 152 12.36 7.37 15.28
CA PHE A 152 13.28 8.20 14.51
C PHE A 152 12.53 9.39 13.95
N VAL A 153 12.94 10.60 14.31
CA VAL A 153 12.24 11.84 13.95
C VAL A 153 13.19 12.73 13.16
N GLN A 154 12.77 13.07 11.95
CA GLN A 154 13.42 14.05 11.07
C GLN A 154 12.43 15.21 10.85
N VAL A 155 12.93 16.44 10.89
CA VAL A 155 12.14 17.64 10.59
C VAL A 155 12.84 18.37 9.45
N ASP A 156 12.18 18.40 8.31
CA ASP A 156 12.64 19.09 7.13
C ASP A 156 11.97 20.47 7.04
N ILE A 157 12.76 21.49 6.74
CA ILE A 157 12.33 22.86 6.48
C ILE A 157 12.54 23.11 5.00
N ASP A 158 11.49 22.94 4.22
CA ASP A 158 11.49 23.26 2.80
C ASP A 158 11.43 24.79 2.60
N ASP A 159 11.56 25.23 1.35
CA ASP A 159 11.40 26.63 0.96
C ASP A 159 12.39 27.60 1.62
N VAL A 160 13.59 27.12 1.97
CA VAL A 160 14.65 28.02 2.45
C VAL A 160 15.06 28.96 1.33
N PHE A 161 15.05 30.25 1.65
CA PHE A 161 15.13 31.40 0.75
C PHE A 161 13.89 31.64 -0.11
N VAL A 162 12.83 30.84 -0.04
CA VAL A 162 11.61 31.03 -0.87
C VAL A 162 10.53 31.73 -0.05
N GLY A 163 9.74 32.59 -0.69
CA GLY A 163 8.62 33.29 -0.05
C GLY A 163 8.45 34.72 -0.56
N ALA A 164 7.25 35.25 -0.37
CA ALA A 164 6.99 36.66 -0.61
C ALA A 164 7.64 37.51 0.51
N GLN A 165 7.89 38.79 0.23
CA GLN A 165 8.29 39.74 1.26
C GLN A 165 7.28 39.72 2.44
N SER A 166 7.77 39.90 3.66
CA SER A 166 7.06 39.80 4.94
C SER A 166 6.70 38.38 5.41
N THR A 167 7.06 37.35 4.66
CA THR A 167 6.78 35.94 5.03
C THR A 167 8.04 35.14 5.38
N ARG A 168 9.21 35.74 5.16
CA ARG A 168 10.50 35.08 5.32
C ARG A 168 10.97 35.23 6.76
N ILE A 169 11.95 34.40 7.13
CA ILE A 169 12.56 34.49 8.46
C ILE A 169 13.51 35.69 8.52
N VAL A 170 13.60 36.30 9.70
CA VAL A 170 14.58 37.35 9.98
C VAL A 170 15.71 36.80 10.86
N GLU A 171 16.75 37.61 11.11
CA GLU A 171 17.89 37.24 11.97
C GLU A 171 17.46 36.66 13.33
N GLU A 172 16.42 37.24 13.95
CA GLU A 172 15.92 36.78 15.24
C GLU A 172 15.35 35.35 15.17
N ASP A 173 14.66 35.02 14.10
CA ASP A 173 14.06 33.70 13.89
C ASP A 173 15.14 32.64 13.70
N VAL A 174 16.22 32.96 12.98
CA VAL A 174 17.37 32.04 12.82
C VAL A 174 18.02 31.75 14.17
N ARG A 175 18.18 32.77 15.03
CA ARG A 175 18.71 32.58 16.39
C ARG A 175 17.80 31.68 17.22
N HIS A 176 16.48 31.84 17.12
CA HIS A 176 15.52 30.96 17.79
C HIS A 176 15.54 29.54 17.23
N LEU A 177 15.72 29.37 15.92
CA LEU A 177 15.85 28.06 15.29
C LEU A 177 17.08 27.31 15.83
N ILE A 178 18.23 27.98 15.95
CA ILE A 178 19.46 27.40 16.53
C ILE A 178 19.25 27.05 18.01
N SER A 179 18.62 27.95 18.78
CA SER A 179 18.32 27.72 20.20
C SER A 179 17.38 26.53 20.39
N ALA A 180 16.31 26.46 19.62
CA ALA A 180 15.35 25.36 19.64
C ALA A 180 16.00 24.03 19.23
N GLN A 181 16.87 24.03 18.22
CA GLN A 181 17.63 22.83 17.85
C GLN A 181 18.46 22.29 19.02
N ASN A 182 19.12 23.16 19.78
CA ASN A 182 19.86 22.77 20.98
C ASN A 182 18.92 22.24 22.07
N HIS A 183 17.77 22.90 22.26
CA HIS A 183 16.77 22.46 23.23
C HIS A 183 16.15 21.10 22.88
N PHE A 184 15.88 20.85 21.59
CA PHE A 184 15.32 19.59 21.11
C PHE A 184 16.24 18.40 21.37
N ARG A 185 17.56 18.63 21.51
CA ARG A 185 18.51 17.57 21.90
C ARG A 185 18.29 17.02 23.30
N ASN A 186 17.54 17.72 24.16
CA ASN A 186 17.10 17.19 25.45
C ASN A 186 16.04 16.07 25.29
N PHE A 187 15.33 16.04 24.15
CA PHE A 187 14.31 15.04 23.86
C PHE A 187 14.76 14.04 22.79
N ILE A 188 15.55 14.49 21.81
CA ILE A 188 15.96 13.74 20.62
C ILE A 188 17.48 13.75 20.50
N GLU A 189 18.11 12.59 20.69
CA GLU A 189 19.56 12.46 20.62
C GLU A 189 20.10 12.89 19.25
N ASN A 190 21.13 13.76 19.24
CA ASN A 190 21.83 14.27 18.05
C ASN A 190 20.96 15.04 17.04
N PHE A 191 19.86 15.63 17.47
CA PHE A 191 18.94 16.35 16.58
C PHE A 191 19.59 17.48 15.76
N LYS A 192 19.25 17.50 14.46
CA LYS A 192 19.50 18.59 13.52
C LYS A 192 18.27 18.83 12.63
N PHE A 193 17.98 20.09 12.31
CA PHE A 193 17.05 20.45 11.25
C PHE A 193 17.70 20.23 9.87
N LEU A 194 16.89 19.82 8.90
CA LEU A 194 17.29 19.68 7.51
C LEU A 194 16.68 20.83 6.71
N LEU A 195 17.48 21.60 6.00
CA LEU A 195 17.09 22.82 5.28
C LEU A 195 17.11 22.59 3.77
N GLY A 196 15.94 22.69 3.15
CA GLY A 196 15.70 22.55 1.72
C GLY A 196 15.79 23.89 1.02
N PHE A 197 16.84 24.12 0.22
CA PHE A 197 17.11 25.45 -0.33
C PHE A 197 16.85 25.57 -1.85
N SER A 198 16.38 26.75 -2.25
CA SER A 198 16.31 27.21 -3.63
C SER A 198 17.11 28.49 -3.80
N GLY A 199 18.37 28.36 -4.23
CA GLY A 199 19.34 29.46 -4.19
C GLY A 199 19.01 30.67 -5.06
N SER A 200 18.07 30.57 -6.01
CA SER A 200 17.72 31.71 -6.86
C SER A 200 17.04 32.86 -6.11
N TYR A 201 16.54 32.57 -4.91
CA TYR A 201 15.79 33.50 -4.08
C TYR A 201 16.58 33.98 -2.85
N PHE A 202 17.88 33.67 -2.79
CA PHE A 202 18.75 34.21 -1.74
C PHE A 202 18.80 35.73 -1.84
N ARG A 203 18.56 36.42 -0.71
CA ARG A 203 18.46 37.89 -0.62
C ARG A 203 17.43 38.50 -1.56
N ASN A 204 16.21 37.96 -1.49
CA ASN A 204 15.08 38.42 -2.28
C ASN A 204 13.93 38.91 -1.38
N GLY A 205 14.24 39.32 -0.15
CA GLY A 205 13.33 39.92 0.82
C GLY A 205 13.59 41.42 1.02
N ASP A 206 13.20 41.93 2.19
CA ASP A 206 13.69 43.23 2.68
C ASP A 206 15.02 43.12 3.45
N ASP A 207 15.58 44.25 3.88
CA ASP A 207 16.86 44.31 4.60
C ASP A 207 16.92 43.38 5.83
N PHE A 208 15.80 43.16 6.53
CA PHE A 208 15.74 42.29 7.71
C PHE A 208 15.67 40.80 7.32
N GLU A 209 14.90 40.48 6.29
CA GLU A 209 14.77 39.13 5.73
C GLU A 209 16.08 38.68 5.05
N ASP A 210 16.72 39.58 4.29
CA ASP A 210 18.02 39.35 3.66
C ASP A 210 19.10 39.12 4.71
N ARG A 211 19.04 39.85 5.84
CA ARG A 211 19.92 39.58 6.97
C ARG A 211 19.64 38.21 7.59
N GLY A 212 18.38 37.75 7.62
CA GLY A 212 18.01 36.40 8.01
C GLY A 212 18.69 35.33 7.12
N ASP A 213 18.61 35.52 5.80
CA ASP A 213 19.27 34.64 4.82
C ASP A 213 20.79 34.58 5.02
N GLU A 214 21.44 35.72 5.26
CA GLU A 214 22.87 35.81 5.55
C GLU A 214 23.24 35.04 6.81
N ILE A 215 22.49 35.23 7.90
CA ILE A 215 22.73 34.57 9.18
C ILE A 215 22.56 33.05 9.05
N LEU A 216 21.63 32.57 8.21
CA LEU A 216 21.53 31.14 7.90
C LEU A 216 22.82 30.61 7.25
N ILE A 217 23.37 31.31 6.26
CA ILE A 217 24.61 30.90 5.58
C ILE A 217 25.82 31.01 6.53
N GLU A 218 25.92 32.08 7.32
CA GLU A 218 26.98 32.26 8.32
C GLU A 218 26.99 31.13 9.37
N ASN A 219 25.88 30.40 9.54
CA ASN A 219 25.70 29.31 10.49
C ASN A 219 25.39 27.97 9.80
N ALA A 220 25.74 27.82 8.51
CA ALA A 220 25.31 26.68 7.69
C ALA A 220 25.73 25.32 8.28
N GLU A 221 26.88 25.23 8.94
CA GLU A 221 27.43 24.03 9.57
C GLU A 221 26.59 23.48 10.74
N LYS A 222 25.71 24.32 11.32
CA LYS A 222 24.80 23.92 12.40
C LYS A 222 23.61 23.12 11.90
N PHE A 223 23.35 23.13 10.59
CA PHE A 223 22.22 22.48 9.94
C PHE A 223 22.70 21.38 9.00
N VAL A 224 21.76 20.58 8.52
CA VAL A 224 21.96 19.71 7.36
C VAL A 224 21.23 20.34 6.18
N TRP A 225 21.83 20.37 5.00
CA TRP A 225 21.24 21.01 3.83
C TRP A 225 20.92 19.99 2.74
N PHE A 226 19.81 20.22 2.02
CA PHE A 226 19.43 19.43 0.85
C PHE A 226 18.91 20.32 -0.28
N PRO A 227 19.10 19.94 -1.55
CA PRO A 227 18.61 20.73 -2.67
C PRO A 227 17.08 20.65 -2.80
N HIS A 228 16.46 21.81 -3.07
CA HIS A 228 15.01 21.94 -3.31
C HIS A 228 14.72 22.67 -4.65
N MET A 229 15.44 22.29 -5.71
CA MET A 229 15.46 22.95 -7.03
C MET A 229 15.95 24.42 -7.00
N TRP A 230 16.39 24.96 -8.14
CA TRP A 230 16.95 26.32 -8.22
C TRP A 230 15.92 27.41 -8.01
N ARG A 231 14.80 27.36 -8.77
CA ARG A 231 13.71 28.35 -8.72
C ARG A 231 12.41 27.75 -8.20
N HIS A 232 12.50 26.77 -7.30
CA HIS A 232 11.33 26.07 -6.79
C HIS A 232 10.42 25.54 -7.93
N ASN A 233 11.05 25.03 -9.00
CA ASN A 233 10.36 24.56 -10.21
C ASN A 233 9.59 23.27 -9.94
N HIS A 234 8.43 23.12 -10.58
CA HIS A 234 7.73 21.85 -10.65
C HIS A 234 8.41 20.94 -11.69
N ALA A 235 8.68 19.69 -11.30
CA ALA A 235 9.38 18.73 -12.12
C ALA A 235 8.57 18.29 -13.35
N HIS A 236 7.25 18.09 -13.23
CA HIS A 236 6.40 17.58 -14.30
C HIS A 236 6.29 18.52 -15.51
N GLU A 237 6.54 19.81 -15.32
CA GLU A 237 6.47 20.84 -16.36
C GLU A 237 7.70 20.84 -17.30
N HIS A 238 8.72 20.05 -16.98
CA HIS A 238 10.05 20.19 -17.58
C HIS A 238 10.67 18.86 -18.03
N ASN A 239 11.54 18.96 -19.04
CA ASN A 239 12.31 17.83 -19.54
C ASN A 239 13.67 17.70 -18.83
N PHE A 240 14.37 16.61 -19.11
CA PHE A 240 15.66 16.27 -18.52
C PHE A 240 16.70 17.39 -18.68
N THR A 241 16.84 17.95 -19.89
CA THR A 241 17.83 19.00 -20.16
C THR A 241 17.58 20.26 -19.31
N TYR A 242 16.32 20.65 -19.17
CA TYR A 242 15.97 21.78 -18.30
C TYR A 242 16.25 21.46 -16.83
N LEU A 243 15.75 20.31 -16.33
CA LEU A 243 15.94 19.86 -14.95
C LEU A 243 17.43 19.78 -14.59
N GLU A 244 18.24 19.22 -15.47
CA GLU A 244 19.70 19.18 -15.33
C GLU A 244 20.28 20.59 -15.18
N SER A 245 19.93 21.52 -16.07
CA SER A 245 20.48 22.88 -16.07
C SER A 245 20.15 23.67 -14.79
N ILE A 246 18.93 23.52 -14.26
CA ILE A 246 18.53 24.20 -13.02
C ILE A 246 19.16 23.54 -11.80
N MET A 247 19.29 22.21 -11.77
CA MET A 247 19.96 21.52 -10.67
C MET A 247 21.44 21.87 -10.60
N VAL A 248 22.11 22.04 -11.76
CA VAL A 248 23.51 22.52 -11.83
C VAL A 248 23.63 23.93 -11.24
N GLN A 249 22.72 24.85 -11.57
CA GLN A 249 22.72 26.20 -10.99
C GLN A 249 22.61 26.17 -9.46
N ASN A 250 21.67 25.38 -8.93
CA ASN A 250 21.50 25.26 -7.48
C ASN A 250 22.73 24.62 -6.80
N ARG A 251 23.40 23.69 -7.49
CA ARG A 251 24.65 23.07 -7.01
C ARG A 251 25.81 24.06 -6.98
N LEU A 252 25.96 24.88 -8.02
CA LEU A 252 26.98 25.94 -8.07
C LEU A 252 26.75 26.97 -6.96
N PHE A 253 25.49 27.35 -6.71
CA PHE A 253 25.16 28.22 -5.58
C PHE A 253 25.61 27.62 -4.25
N ALA A 254 25.27 26.35 -3.98
CA ALA A 254 25.67 25.68 -2.75
C ALA A 254 27.20 25.63 -2.58
N GLN A 255 27.94 25.41 -3.67
CA GLN A 255 29.41 25.42 -3.65
C GLN A 255 29.96 26.82 -3.35
N ASN A 256 29.43 27.86 -4.00
CA ASN A 256 29.87 29.23 -3.79
C ASN A 256 29.59 29.74 -2.37
N MET A 257 28.46 29.31 -1.80
CA MET A 257 28.04 29.64 -0.44
C MET A 257 28.62 28.68 0.62
N HIS A 258 29.42 27.68 0.22
CA HIS A 258 30.02 26.68 1.09
C HIS A 258 28.98 25.91 1.96
N LEU A 259 27.79 25.65 1.41
CA LEU A 259 26.76 24.90 2.14
C LEU A 259 27.16 23.41 2.28
N PRO A 260 27.07 22.84 3.50
CA PRO A 260 27.40 21.43 3.74
C PRO A 260 26.27 20.51 3.28
N ILE A 261 26.38 20.03 2.04
CA ILE A 261 25.48 19.01 1.47
C ILE A 261 26.00 17.61 1.85
N ASP A 262 25.72 17.20 3.09
CA ASP A 262 26.33 16.02 3.71
C ASP A 262 25.75 14.68 3.22
N TYR A 263 24.54 14.69 2.67
CA TYR A 263 23.81 13.47 2.33
C TYR A 263 23.26 13.48 0.89
N PRO A 264 23.17 12.31 0.24
CA PRO A 264 22.50 12.13 -1.05
C PRO A 264 20.96 12.16 -0.90
N TYR A 265 20.45 13.22 -0.29
CA TYR A 265 19.04 13.44 0.01
C TYR A 265 18.53 14.67 -0.73
N ALA A 266 17.34 14.60 -1.31
CA ALA A 266 16.69 15.73 -1.97
C ALA A 266 15.18 15.63 -1.81
N ILE A 267 14.49 16.77 -1.84
CA ILE A 267 13.03 16.85 -1.88
C ILE A 267 12.64 17.71 -3.07
N ALA A 268 11.66 17.26 -3.86
CA ALA A 268 11.10 18.06 -4.95
C ALA A 268 10.06 19.05 -4.40
N PRO A 269 10.01 20.29 -4.92
CA PRO A 269 8.91 21.22 -4.68
C PRO A 269 7.55 20.55 -4.89
N GLN A 270 6.63 20.74 -3.93
CA GLN A 270 5.30 20.10 -3.89
C GLN A 270 5.29 18.57 -4.01
N HIS A 271 6.44 17.91 -3.81
CA HIS A 271 6.65 16.48 -4.02
C HIS A 271 6.37 15.99 -5.45
N ASP A 272 6.31 16.95 -6.37
CA ASP A 272 6.06 16.72 -7.76
C ASP A 272 7.18 15.89 -8.41
N GLY A 273 6.79 14.97 -9.29
CA GLY A 273 7.68 14.02 -9.94
C GLY A 273 8.20 12.90 -9.03
N VAL A 274 8.05 12.98 -7.70
CA VAL A 274 8.39 11.88 -6.78
C VAL A 274 7.31 10.81 -6.86
N PHE A 275 6.06 11.21 -6.70
CA PHE A 275 4.88 10.38 -6.96
C PHE A 275 3.68 11.26 -7.38
N PRO A 276 3.05 11.03 -8.56
CA PRO A 276 3.45 10.08 -9.60
C PRO A 276 4.88 10.30 -10.08
N VAL A 277 5.55 9.19 -10.42
CA VAL A 277 6.97 9.21 -10.78
C VAL A 277 7.16 9.91 -12.13
N HIS A 278 8.11 10.86 -12.17
CA HIS A 278 8.66 11.45 -13.39
C HIS A 278 10.10 10.99 -13.59
N GLU A 279 10.34 10.08 -14.54
CA GLU A 279 11.63 9.41 -14.72
C GLU A 279 12.80 10.39 -14.91
N GLN A 280 12.57 11.46 -15.67
CA GLN A 280 13.60 12.44 -16.00
C GLN A 280 14.11 13.18 -14.76
N MET A 281 13.26 13.34 -13.73
CA MET A 281 13.67 13.92 -12.45
C MET A 281 14.59 12.98 -11.68
N TYR A 282 14.27 11.68 -11.60
CA TYR A 282 15.11 10.67 -10.93
C TYR A 282 16.47 10.54 -11.62
N GLU A 283 16.53 10.62 -12.95
CA GLU A 283 17.78 10.65 -13.71
C GLU A 283 18.62 11.89 -13.41
N ALA A 284 18.01 13.09 -13.43
CA ALA A 284 18.70 14.34 -13.14
C ALA A 284 19.22 14.39 -11.69
N TRP A 285 18.42 13.93 -10.72
CA TRP A 285 18.83 13.82 -9.32
C TRP A 285 20.04 12.92 -9.11
N LYS A 286 20.05 11.73 -9.72
CA LYS A 286 21.21 10.82 -9.67
C LYS A 286 22.44 11.47 -10.31
N LYS A 287 22.27 12.12 -11.46
CA LYS A 287 23.39 12.71 -12.21
C LYS A 287 24.02 13.91 -11.50
N ILE A 288 23.21 14.82 -10.95
CA ILE A 288 23.70 16.10 -10.42
C ILE A 288 23.97 16.07 -8.93
N TRP A 289 23.14 15.38 -8.16
CA TRP A 289 23.18 15.40 -6.70
C TRP A 289 23.54 14.04 -6.09
N ASN A 290 23.69 13.00 -6.92
CA ASN A 290 23.90 11.61 -6.48
C ASN A 290 22.83 11.14 -5.48
N VAL A 291 21.58 11.58 -5.66
CA VAL A 291 20.48 11.28 -4.74
C VAL A 291 20.24 9.77 -4.66
N THR A 292 20.19 9.25 -3.44
CA THR A 292 19.83 7.86 -3.15
C THR A 292 18.64 7.75 -2.21
N VAL A 293 18.21 8.87 -1.59
CA VAL A 293 17.05 8.95 -0.70
C VAL A 293 16.23 10.21 -1.00
N THR A 294 14.91 10.09 -0.96
CA THR A 294 13.96 11.21 -0.97
C THR A 294 12.76 10.84 -0.10
N ALA A 295 11.79 11.74 0.04
CA ALA A 295 10.55 11.48 0.74
C ALA A 295 9.34 12.15 0.06
N THR A 296 8.16 11.59 0.26
CA THR A 296 6.90 12.13 -0.25
C THR A 296 5.71 11.79 0.65
N GLU A 297 4.76 12.71 0.75
CA GLU A 297 3.44 12.51 1.33
C GLU A 297 2.41 11.99 0.32
N GLU A 298 2.72 11.98 -0.98
CA GLU A 298 1.77 11.67 -2.05
C GLU A 298 1.51 10.19 -2.24
N TYR A 299 2.39 9.32 -1.74
CA TYR A 299 2.37 7.89 -2.04
C TYR A 299 1.78 7.01 -0.92
N PRO A 300 0.85 6.08 -1.24
CA PRO A 300 0.14 5.97 -2.51
C PRO A 300 -0.92 7.06 -2.69
N HIS A 301 -1.31 7.73 -1.60
CA HIS A 301 -2.19 8.91 -1.60
C HIS A 301 -1.82 9.84 -0.42
N LEU A 302 -2.14 11.13 -0.57
CA LEU A 302 -1.99 12.12 0.51
C LEU A 302 -2.77 11.74 1.77
N LYS A 303 -3.97 11.18 1.64
CA LYS A 303 -4.82 10.76 2.76
C LYS A 303 -5.38 9.35 2.57
N PRO A 304 -5.58 8.59 3.66
CA PRO A 304 -5.19 8.91 5.04
C PRO A 304 -3.67 8.79 5.25
N ALA A 305 -3.09 9.60 6.14
CA ALA A 305 -1.64 9.61 6.39
C ALA A 305 -1.12 8.25 6.88
N THR A 306 -1.94 7.49 7.62
CA THR A 306 -1.62 6.12 8.08
C THR A 306 -1.48 5.11 6.95
N GLY A 307 -1.92 5.44 5.73
CA GLY A 307 -1.79 4.58 4.55
C GLY A 307 -0.52 4.85 3.73
N ARG A 308 0.27 5.88 4.08
CA ARG A 308 1.49 6.25 3.38
C ARG A 308 2.58 5.21 3.57
N LYS A 309 3.38 5.01 2.53
CA LYS A 309 4.37 3.94 2.46
C LYS A 309 5.68 4.41 1.85
N GLY A 310 6.71 3.60 1.97
CA GLY A 310 7.94 3.77 1.19
C GLY A 310 7.88 2.99 -0.12
N PHE A 311 8.78 3.30 -1.04
CA PHE A 311 9.09 2.46 -2.19
C PHE A 311 10.50 2.72 -2.71
N ILE A 312 11.03 1.81 -3.51
CA ILE A 312 12.31 2.01 -4.20
C ILE A 312 12.02 2.13 -5.69
N HIS A 313 12.45 3.24 -6.29
CA HIS A 313 12.36 3.45 -7.72
C HIS A 313 13.69 3.91 -8.28
N SER A 314 14.13 3.29 -9.38
CA SER A 314 15.37 3.71 -10.05
C SER A 314 16.62 3.71 -9.14
N GLY A 315 16.63 2.89 -8.08
CA GLY A 315 17.70 2.84 -7.07
C GLY A 315 17.63 3.92 -5.98
N ILE A 316 16.62 4.80 -6.02
CA ILE A 316 16.36 5.82 -4.99
C ILE A 316 15.32 5.28 -4.01
N HIS A 317 15.62 5.39 -2.72
CA HIS A 317 14.72 5.05 -1.62
C HIS A 317 13.78 6.22 -1.34
N VAL A 318 12.48 6.02 -1.54
CA VAL A 318 11.44 7.01 -1.27
C VAL A 318 10.79 6.67 0.07
N LEU A 319 10.86 7.57 1.03
CA LEU A 319 10.29 7.39 2.37
C LEU A 319 8.94 8.09 2.53
N PRO A 320 8.03 7.54 3.36
CA PRO A 320 6.75 8.19 3.64
C PRO A 320 6.97 9.46 4.49
N ARG A 321 6.60 10.60 3.92
CA ARG A 321 6.66 11.90 4.60
C ARG A 321 5.35 12.22 5.30
N GLN A 322 5.43 12.88 6.43
CA GLN A 322 4.32 13.20 7.34
C GLN A 322 3.99 14.68 7.27
N THR A 323 2.69 14.98 7.26
CA THR A 323 2.19 16.36 7.39
C THR A 323 2.10 16.70 8.87
N CYS A 324 2.54 17.90 9.27
CA CYS A 324 2.47 18.35 10.65
C CYS A 324 1.22 19.19 11.00
N GLY A 325 0.36 19.47 10.01
CA GLY A 325 -0.80 20.34 10.19
C GLY A 325 -0.45 21.83 10.19
N LEU A 326 0.79 22.21 9.89
CA LEU A 326 1.18 23.60 9.67
C LEU A 326 1.12 23.91 8.17
N TYR A 327 0.52 25.04 7.82
CA TYR A 327 0.36 25.46 6.44
C TYR A 327 1.40 26.53 6.09
N THR A 328 1.83 26.59 4.84
CA THR A 328 2.82 27.57 4.34
C THR A 328 2.38 29.02 4.54
N HIS A 329 1.08 29.28 4.46
CA HIS A 329 0.49 30.62 4.58
C HIS A 329 0.10 31.01 6.01
N THR A 330 0.32 30.14 7.00
CA THR A 330 -0.04 30.41 8.39
C THR A 330 1.22 30.72 9.20
N GLN A 331 1.37 31.99 9.57
CA GLN A 331 2.54 32.49 10.32
C GLN A 331 2.19 32.90 11.75
N PHE A 332 0.92 33.25 12.00
CA PHE A 332 0.44 33.72 13.30
C PHE A 332 -0.51 32.72 13.96
N PHE A 333 -0.51 32.69 15.30
CA PHE A 333 -1.38 31.79 16.09
C PHE A 333 -2.87 32.03 15.82
N ASP A 334 -3.27 33.29 15.73
CA ASP A 334 -4.67 33.70 15.56
C ASP A 334 -5.19 33.49 14.13
N GLU A 335 -4.29 33.30 13.16
CA GLU A 335 -4.61 33.02 11.76
C GLU A 335 -4.67 31.51 11.46
N TYR A 336 -4.39 30.66 12.46
CA TYR A 336 -4.39 29.22 12.25
C TYR A 336 -5.78 28.72 11.82
N PRO A 337 -5.90 27.99 10.69
CA PRO A 337 -7.18 27.51 10.21
C PRO A 337 -7.92 26.67 11.26
N GLU A 338 -9.18 27.02 11.52
CA GLU A 338 -10.03 26.40 12.56
C GLU A 338 -9.58 26.68 14.01
N GLY A 339 -8.66 27.63 14.20
CA GLY A 339 -8.22 28.16 15.50
C GLY A 339 -7.11 27.34 16.16
N PHE A 340 -6.29 28.01 16.97
CA PHE A 340 -5.10 27.44 17.60
C PHE A 340 -5.36 26.18 18.46
N GLN A 341 -6.56 26.03 19.00
CA GLN A 341 -6.96 24.82 19.74
C GLN A 341 -6.85 23.54 18.91
N LYS A 342 -6.93 23.62 17.58
CA LYS A 342 -6.72 22.47 16.70
C LYS A 342 -5.28 21.97 16.74
N VAL A 343 -4.29 22.87 16.74
CA VAL A 343 -2.87 22.52 16.92
C VAL A 343 -2.66 21.82 18.26
N ILE A 344 -3.20 22.39 19.34
CA ILE A 344 -3.10 21.83 20.69
C ILE A 344 -3.71 20.42 20.75
N LYS A 345 -4.88 20.22 20.16
CA LYS A 345 -5.53 18.89 20.08
C LYS A 345 -4.71 17.88 19.29
N SER A 346 -4.06 18.30 18.20
CA SER A 346 -3.16 17.44 17.42
C SER A 346 -1.96 16.97 18.25
N ILE A 347 -1.39 17.87 19.06
CA ILE A 347 -0.26 17.60 19.95
C ILE A 347 -0.66 16.73 21.15
N GLN A 348 -1.74 17.08 21.84
CA GLN A 348 -2.13 16.47 23.12
C GLN A 348 -2.99 15.23 22.92
N GLY A 349 -2.37 14.14 22.46
CA GLY A 349 -3.07 12.88 22.22
C GLY A 349 -3.89 12.84 20.92
N GLY A 350 -3.58 13.74 19.98
CA GLY A 350 -4.17 13.77 18.64
C GLY A 350 -3.24 13.20 17.57
N ASP A 351 -3.42 13.68 16.34
CA ASP A 351 -2.83 13.08 15.14
C ASP A 351 -1.31 13.14 15.13
N LEU A 352 -0.69 14.27 15.50
CA LEU A 352 0.78 14.37 15.58
C LEU A 352 1.38 13.41 16.61
N PHE A 353 0.74 13.32 17.77
CA PHE A 353 1.15 12.38 18.83
C PHE A 353 1.10 10.93 18.34
N PHE A 354 -0.03 10.52 17.74
CA PHE A 354 -0.17 9.16 17.23
C PHE A 354 0.68 8.89 15.99
N THR A 355 1.01 9.90 15.20
CA THR A 355 1.93 9.76 14.06
C THR A 355 3.30 9.29 14.54
N ILE A 356 3.89 9.95 15.55
CA ILE A 356 5.18 9.50 16.11
C ILE A 356 5.03 8.17 16.85
N LEU A 357 3.91 7.96 17.54
CA LEU A 357 3.72 6.73 18.32
C LEU A 357 3.65 5.47 17.45
N LEU A 358 2.96 5.57 16.32
CA LEU A 358 2.66 4.43 15.44
C LEU A 358 3.72 4.20 14.35
N ASN A 359 4.47 5.24 13.96
CA ASN A 359 5.49 5.13 12.92
C ASN A 359 6.89 5.03 13.53
N PRO A 360 7.66 3.97 13.26
CA PRO A 360 9.02 3.85 13.77
C PRO A 360 9.95 4.95 13.24
N ILE A 361 9.66 5.49 12.05
CA ILE A 361 10.41 6.56 11.37
C ILE A 361 9.38 7.59 10.90
N SER A 362 9.57 8.85 11.28
CA SER A 362 8.69 9.97 10.94
C SER A 362 9.52 11.11 10.36
N ILE A 363 9.29 11.45 9.09
CA ILE A 363 9.87 12.62 8.43
C ILE A 363 8.78 13.66 8.33
N PHE A 364 8.91 14.78 9.04
CA PHE A 364 7.92 15.85 9.00
C PHE A 364 8.32 16.92 8.00
N MET A 365 7.37 17.26 7.13
CA MET A 365 7.46 18.43 6.26
C MET A 365 7.04 19.68 7.02
N THR A 366 7.91 20.69 7.01
CA THR A 366 7.63 22.08 7.37
C THR A 366 8.24 22.99 6.30
N HIS A 367 7.91 24.28 6.34
CA HIS A 367 8.44 25.27 5.41
C HIS A 367 9.03 26.44 6.19
N GLN A 368 9.94 27.21 5.59
CA GLN A 368 10.59 28.37 6.21
C GLN A 368 9.59 29.30 6.92
N GLN A 369 8.43 29.56 6.30
CA GLN A 369 7.39 30.45 6.83
C GLN A 369 6.82 29.97 8.18
N ASN A 370 6.89 28.66 8.49
CA ASN A 370 6.44 28.14 9.78
C ASN A 370 7.35 28.51 10.95
N TYR A 371 8.53 29.07 10.67
CA TYR A 371 9.53 29.51 11.63
C TYR A 371 9.67 31.04 11.67
N ALA A 372 8.95 31.77 10.81
CA ALA A 372 8.85 33.22 10.88
C ALA A 372 7.80 33.65 11.92
N HIS A 373 7.84 34.92 12.33
CA HIS A 373 6.86 35.56 13.22
C HIS A 373 6.60 34.79 14.52
N ASP A 374 5.42 34.19 14.69
CA ASP A 374 5.04 33.45 15.91
C ASP A 374 5.75 32.10 16.06
N ARG A 375 6.54 31.67 15.05
CA ARG A 375 7.35 30.44 15.08
C ARG A 375 6.52 29.21 15.42
N LEU A 376 5.37 29.06 14.75
CA LEU A 376 4.39 28.00 14.99
C LEU A 376 5.01 26.58 14.99
N ALA A 377 6.00 26.32 14.13
CA ALA A 377 6.70 25.04 14.08
C ALA A 377 7.49 24.76 15.36
N LEU A 378 8.22 25.76 15.88
CA LEU A 378 9.00 25.60 17.11
C LEU A 378 8.07 25.28 18.29
N TYR A 379 6.99 26.05 18.44
CA TYR A 379 5.98 25.78 19.46
C TYR A 379 5.41 24.36 19.32
N THR A 380 5.03 23.97 18.11
CA THR A 380 4.37 22.69 17.85
C THR A 380 5.25 21.50 18.23
N PHE A 381 6.49 21.47 17.75
CA PHE A 381 7.40 20.35 18.00
C PHE A 381 7.90 20.31 19.44
N GLU A 382 8.20 21.45 20.06
CA GLU A 382 8.60 21.48 21.47
C GLU A 382 7.52 20.87 22.38
N ASN A 383 6.27 21.29 22.19
CA ASN A 383 5.14 20.81 22.96
C ASN A 383 4.84 19.32 22.66
N LEU A 384 5.01 18.88 21.42
CA LEU A 384 4.86 17.49 21.03
C LEU A 384 5.90 16.58 21.70
N PHE A 385 7.18 16.95 21.64
CA PHE A 385 8.25 16.15 22.24
C PHE A 385 8.13 16.10 23.76
N ARG A 386 7.80 17.23 24.38
CA ARG A 386 7.50 17.30 25.81
C ARG A 386 6.32 16.40 26.18
N PHE A 387 5.23 16.45 25.42
CA PHE A 387 4.05 15.62 25.68
C PHE A 387 4.36 14.12 25.53
N LEU A 388 5.08 13.72 24.46
CA LEU A 388 5.53 12.33 24.28
C LEU A 388 6.38 11.86 25.48
N ASN A 389 7.33 12.68 25.92
CA ASN A 389 8.18 12.37 27.07
C ASN A 389 7.38 12.27 28.38
N CYS A 390 6.35 13.09 28.59
CA CYS A 390 5.51 13.01 29.79
C CYS A 390 4.69 11.72 29.86
N TRP A 391 4.17 11.25 28.71
CA TRP A 391 3.16 10.20 28.68
C TRP A 391 3.69 8.82 28.31
N THR A 392 4.88 8.73 27.72
CA THR A 392 5.40 7.48 27.17
C THR A 392 6.84 7.19 27.59
N ASN A 393 7.27 5.94 27.38
CA ASN A 393 8.64 5.47 27.53
C ASN A 393 9.36 5.37 26.17
N ILE A 394 8.79 5.92 25.10
CA ILE A 394 9.44 5.91 23.79
C ILE A 394 10.69 6.79 23.84
N ARG A 395 11.69 6.43 23.05
CA ARG A 395 12.94 7.20 22.94
C ARG A 395 13.00 7.81 21.56
N LEU A 396 13.01 9.13 21.49
CA LEU A 396 13.15 9.84 20.24
C LEU A 396 14.63 9.91 19.87
N LYS A 397 14.93 9.62 18.61
CA LYS A 397 16.28 9.63 18.06
C LYS A 397 16.30 10.34 16.72
N TRP A 398 17.41 10.98 16.41
CA TRP A 398 17.68 11.47 15.07
C TRP A 398 18.61 10.50 14.35
N GLN A 399 18.45 10.36 13.04
CA GLN A 399 19.34 9.61 12.15
C GLN A 399 19.45 10.36 10.82
N SER A 400 20.51 10.09 10.07
CA SER A 400 20.63 10.62 8.71
C SER A 400 19.50 10.08 7.82
N PRO A 401 19.15 10.76 6.72
CA PRO A 401 18.17 10.25 5.76
C PRO A 401 18.54 8.88 5.19
N VAL A 402 19.84 8.62 4.99
CA VAL A 402 20.36 7.34 4.46
C VAL A 402 20.17 6.19 5.44
N GLU A 403 20.52 6.37 6.71
CA GLU A 403 20.30 5.34 7.73
C GLU A 403 18.79 5.15 7.99
N SER A 404 18.01 6.24 8.01
CA SER A 404 16.55 6.16 8.10
C SER A 404 15.97 5.31 6.96
N ALA A 405 16.45 5.50 5.73
CA ALA A 405 16.00 4.70 4.59
C ALA A 405 16.33 3.21 4.74
N LYS A 406 17.57 2.90 5.11
CA LYS A 406 18.00 1.53 5.37
C LYS A 406 17.13 0.86 6.43
N MET A 407 16.94 1.53 7.57
CA MET A 407 16.12 1.03 8.67
C MET A 407 14.66 0.83 8.26
N TYR A 408 14.12 1.71 7.41
CA TYR A 408 12.75 1.58 6.90
C TYR A 408 12.58 0.29 6.08
N PHE A 409 13.43 0.06 5.07
CA PHE A 409 13.31 -1.09 4.17
C PHE A 409 13.87 -2.41 4.73
N GLU A 410 14.56 -2.36 5.87
CA GLU A 410 14.80 -3.54 6.72
C GLU A 410 13.53 -3.95 7.48
N LYS A 411 12.73 -2.97 7.93
CA LYS A 411 11.46 -3.21 8.65
C LYS A 411 10.31 -3.57 7.74
N PHE A 412 10.24 -2.96 6.57
CA PHE A 412 9.16 -3.12 5.59
C PHE A 412 9.72 -3.62 4.25
N PRO A 413 10.29 -4.85 4.19
CA PRO A 413 10.89 -5.38 2.98
C PRO A 413 9.91 -5.52 1.81
N GLU A 414 8.62 -5.72 2.10
CA GLU A 414 7.54 -5.80 1.12
C GLU A 414 7.22 -4.46 0.45
N GLU A 415 7.61 -3.35 1.06
CA GLU A 415 7.36 -2.00 0.53
C GLU A 415 8.44 -1.54 -0.43
N ARG A 416 9.50 -2.35 -0.67
CA ARG A 416 10.53 -2.02 -1.66
C ARG A 416 9.98 -1.90 -3.08
N ILE A 417 8.97 -2.70 -3.41
CA ILE A 417 8.33 -2.69 -4.72
C ILE A 417 7.13 -1.72 -4.66
N PRO A 418 7.09 -0.68 -5.51
CA PRO A 418 5.99 0.28 -5.53
C PRO A 418 4.65 -0.39 -5.86
N LEU A 419 3.56 0.14 -5.34
CA LEU A 419 2.20 -0.22 -5.71
C LEU A 419 1.64 0.93 -6.53
N TRP A 420 1.74 0.81 -7.85
CA TRP A 420 1.30 1.87 -8.75
C TRP A 420 -0.21 2.01 -8.73
N THR A 421 -0.68 3.22 -8.48
CA THR A 421 -2.10 3.59 -8.52
C THR A 421 -2.45 4.31 -9.82
N ASN A 422 -3.74 4.39 -10.14
CA ASN A 422 -4.22 5.19 -11.27
C ASN A 422 -4.12 6.70 -10.95
N PRO A 423 -3.17 7.44 -11.55
CA PRO A 423 -3.02 8.87 -11.25
C PRO A 423 -4.19 9.71 -11.79
N CYS A 424 -4.97 9.18 -12.73
CA CYS A 424 -6.15 9.84 -13.27
C CYS A 424 -7.37 9.74 -12.36
N SER A 425 -7.32 8.88 -11.33
CA SER A 425 -8.39 8.74 -10.34
C SER A 425 -8.24 9.70 -9.15
N ASP A 426 -7.07 10.32 -9.01
CA ASP A 426 -6.76 11.27 -7.94
C ASP A 426 -6.53 12.66 -8.56
N PRO A 427 -7.42 13.65 -8.30
CA PRO A 427 -7.30 14.99 -8.88
C PRO A 427 -5.97 15.68 -8.57
N ARG A 428 -5.36 15.37 -7.41
CA ARG A 428 -4.07 15.94 -7.03
C ARG A 428 -2.94 15.34 -7.86
N HIS A 429 -2.92 14.01 -8.02
CA HIS A 429 -1.95 13.35 -8.90
C HIS A 429 -2.11 13.79 -10.34
N GLN A 430 -3.35 13.90 -10.84
CA GLN A 430 -3.63 14.37 -12.19
C GLN A 430 -3.07 15.78 -12.45
N ALA A 431 -3.13 16.67 -11.47
CA ALA A 431 -2.65 18.05 -11.59
C ALA A 431 -1.12 18.15 -11.71
N ILE A 432 -0.37 17.13 -11.29
CA ILE A 432 1.09 17.07 -11.30
C ILE A 432 1.62 15.99 -12.26
N LEU A 433 0.81 15.58 -13.24
CA LEU A 433 1.26 14.65 -14.28
C LEU A 433 2.04 15.38 -15.38
N PRO A 434 3.10 14.76 -15.93
CA PRO A 434 3.82 15.35 -17.05
C PRO A 434 2.89 15.45 -18.28
N PRO A 435 3.10 16.43 -19.18
CA PRO A 435 2.28 16.61 -20.38
C PRO A 435 2.17 15.35 -21.27
N SER A 436 3.20 14.48 -21.23
CA SER A 436 3.22 13.18 -21.91
C SER A 436 2.18 12.18 -21.40
N MET A 437 1.60 12.41 -20.21
CA MET A 437 0.76 11.48 -19.46
C MET A 437 -0.67 12.00 -19.26
N SER A 438 -1.16 12.78 -20.22
CA SER A 438 -2.52 13.33 -20.19
C SER A 438 -3.60 12.25 -20.09
N CYS A 439 -4.39 12.27 -19.00
CA CYS A 439 -5.50 11.36 -18.73
C CYS A 439 -6.66 11.44 -19.74
N SER A 440 -6.81 12.56 -20.44
CA SER A 440 -7.82 12.71 -21.50
C SER A 440 -7.35 12.16 -22.84
N LYS A 441 -6.03 12.03 -23.02
CA LYS A 441 -5.46 11.46 -24.23
C LYS A 441 -5.23 9.97 -24.02
N LYS A 442 -4.42 9.56 -23.04
CA LYS A 442 -4.04 8.16 -22.80
C LYS A 442 -4.99 7.48 -21.84
N SER A 443 -5.53 6.34 -22.26
CA SER A 443 -6.43 5.49 -21.48
C SER A 443 -5.72 4.25 -20.93
N LEU A 444 -6.12 3.85 -19.73
CA LEU A 444 -5.80 2.55 -19.15
C LEU A 444 -6.82 1.51 -19.66
N PRO A 445 -6.51 0.20 -19.61
CA PRO A 445 -7.40 -0.81 -20.14
C PRO A 445 -8.65 -0.98 -19.27
N ASP A 446 -9.80 -1.08 -19.94
CA ASP A 446 -11.10 -1.41 -19.36
C ASP A 446 -11.26 -2.91 -19.12
N LEU A 447 -10.45 -3.73 -19.81
CA LEU A 447 -10.54 -5.19 -19.79
C LEU A 447 -9.15 -5.84 -19.67
N LEU A 448 -9.02 -6.79 -18.76
CA LEU A 448 -7.83 -7.64 -18.64
C LEU A 448 -8.18 -9.10 -18.95
N ILE A 449 -7.56 -9.66 -20.00
CA ILE A 449 -7.58 -11.11 -20.24
C ILE A 449 -6.41 -11.74 -19.49
N ILE A 450 -6.67 -12.21 -18.27
CA ILE A 450 -5.64 -12.56 -17.29
C ILE A 450 -5.08 -13.99 -17.47
N GLY A 451 -5.68 -14.79 -18.36
CA GLY A 451 -5.23 -16.14 -18.70
C GLY A 451 -6.17 -17.23 -18.14
N PRO A 452 -5.64 -18.37 -17.66
CA PRO A 452 -4.21 -18.74 -17.59
C PRO A 452 -3.57 -19.03 -18.95
N GLN A 453 -2.27 -19.33 -18.95
CA GLN A 453 -1.56 -19.78 -20.15
C GLN A 453 -2.13 -21.11 -20.69
N LYS A 454 -2.06 -21.25 -22.02
CA LYS A 454 -2.43 -22.45 -22.79
C LYS A 454 -3.93 -22.77 -22.85
N THR A 455 -4.78 -21.76 -22.64
CA THR A 455 -6.25 -21.89 -22.67
C THR A 455 -6.92 -21.29 -23.91
N GLY A 456 -6.15 -20.69 -24.82
CA GLY A 456 -6.70 -20.03 -26.02
C GLY A 456 -6.78 -18.50 -25.94
N SER A 457 -6.15 -17.88 -24.93
CA SER A 457 -6.15 -16.43 -24.73
C SER A 457 -5.66 -15.60 -25.93
N THR A 458 -4.69 -16.08 -26.72
CA THR A 458 -4.27 -15.40 -27.97
C THR A 458 -5.37 -15.43 -29.03
N ALA A 459 -6.12 -16.54 -29.13
CA ALA A 459 -7.23 -16.65 -30.08
C ALA A 459 -8.36 -15.70 -29.70
N LEU A 460 -8.73 -15.69 -28.41
CA LEU A 460 -9.73 -14.76 -27.90
C LEU A 460 -9.35 -13.30 -28.18
N ALA A 461 -8.13 -12.89 -27.83
CA ALA A 461 -7.63 -11.54 -28.08
C ALA A 461 -7.69 -11.19 -29.58
N SER A 462 -7.18 -12.08 -30.44
CA SER A 462 -7.15 -11.85 -31.90
C SER A 462 -8.53 -11.74 -32.54
N PHE A 463 -9.53 -12.48 -32.04
CA PHE A 463 -10.90 -12.36 -32.55
C PHE A 463 -11.63 -11.16 -31.96
N LEU A 464 -11.36 -10.79 -30.71
CA LEU A 464 -12.00 -9.64 -30.07
C LEU A 464 -11.64 -8.32 -30.78
N THR A 465 -10.43 -8.20 -31.33
CA THR A 465 -10.03 -7.03 -32.14
C THR A 465 -10.76 -6.91 -33.49
N LEU A 466 -11.61 -7.88 -33.87
CA LEU A 466 -12.49 -7.72 -35.04
C LEU A 466 -13.60 -6.70 -34.78
N HIS A 467 -13.94 -6.45 -33.52
CA HIS A 467 -14.96 -5.48 -33.15
C HIS A 467 -14.42 -4.04 -33.31
N PRO A 468 -15.11 -3.14 -34.06
CA PRO A 468 -14.59 -1.81 -34.38
C PRO A 468 -14.38 -0.91 -33.14
N ASN A 469 -15.19 -1.09 -32.09
CA ASN A 469 -15.08 -0.34 -30.84
C ASN A 469 -14.13 -0.95 -29.80
N VAL A 470 -13.29 -1.91 -30.20
CA VAL A 470 -12.34 -2.57 -29.29
C VAL A 470 -10.92 -2.41 -29.82
N SER A 471 -9.98 -2.04 -28.96
CA SER A 471 -8.56 -2.04 -29.28
C SER A 471 -7.73 -2.80 -28.26
N GLN A 472 -6.69 -3.46 -28.76
CA GLN A 472 -5.65 -4.03 -27.94
C GLN A 472 -4.49 -3.02 -27.77
N ASN A 473 -3.68 -3.22 -26.74
CA ASN A 473 -2.37 -2.59 -26.62
C ASN A 473 -1.48 -2.78 -27.85
N MET A 474 -0.52 -1.86 -28.03
CA MET A 474 0.54 -1.98 -29.02
C MET A 474 1.43 -3.20 -28.73
N GLU A 475 2.03 -3.77 -29.79
CA GLU A 475 2.96 -4.90 -29.65
C GLU A 475 4.22 -4.50 -28.85
N ILE A 476 4.67 -5.41 -27.98
CA ILE A 476 5.84 -5.22 -27.14
C ILE A 476 6.99 -6.08 -27.66
N PRO A 477 8.19 -5.50 -27.91
CA PRO A 477 9.35 -6.28 -28.29
C PRO A 477 9.64 -7.39 -27.27
N GLY A 478 9.70 -8.64 -27.74
CA GLY A 478 10.02 -9.83 -26.93
C GLY A 478 8.83 -10.55 -26.30
N SER A 479 7.71 -9.87 -26.04
CA SER A 479 6.47 -10.48 -25.50
C SER A 479 5.26 -10.39 -26.43
N PHE A 480 5.45 -9.81 -27.63
CA PHE A 480 4.46 -9.70 -28.70
C PHE A 480 3.17 -9.03 -28.21
N GLU A 481 2.07 -9.77 -28.16
CA GLU A 481 0.76 -9.24 -27.78
C GLU A 481 0.62 -8.98 -26.28
N GLU A 482 1.49 -9.57 -25.44
CA GLU A 482 1.39 -9.49 -23.98
C GLU A 482 2.25 -8.36 -23.40
N ILE A 483 1.64 -7.47 -22.60
CA ILE A 483 2.39 -6.40 -21.92
C ILE A 483 3.20 -6.96 -20.75
N GLN A 484 2.62 -7.92 -20.02
CA GLN A 484 3.23 -8.51 -18.83
C GLN A 484 3.70 -7.43 -17.83
N PHE A 485 2.85 -6.41 -17.62
CA PHE A 485 3.11 -5.33 -16.69
C PHE A 485 2.94 -5.81 -15.26
N PHE A 486 1.72 -6.19 -14.86
CA PHE A 486 1.48 -6.66 -13.50
C PHE A 486 2.30 -7.91 -13.21
N SER A 487 3.06 -7.88 -12.13
CA SER A 487 3.93 -8.93 -11.62
C SER A 487 5.07 -9.37 -12.54
N GLY A 488 5.26 -8.68 -13.66
CA GLY A 488 6.33 -8.94 -14.62
C GLY A 488 7.51 -7.98 -14.47
N GLN A 489 8.51 -8.15 -15.33
CA GLN A 489 9.71 -7.31 -15.36
C GLN A 489 9.40 -5.86 -15.78
N ASN A 490 8.30 -5.65 -16.50
CA ASN A 490 7.88 -4.34 -16.96
C ASN A 490 7.24 -3.48 -15.87
N TYR A 491 6.86 -4.07 -14.73
CA TYR A 491 6.19 -3.36 -13.66
C TYR A 491 6.99 -2.16 -13.13
N LEU A 492 8.31 -2.31 -13.00
CA LEU A 492 9.19 -1.25 -12.49
C LEU A 492 9.44 -0.12 -13.50
N LYS A 493 8.94 -0.24 -14.75
CA LYS A 493 8.97 0.86 -15.73
C LYS A 493 7.93 1.95 -15.46
N GLY A 494 7.09 1.77 -14.44
CA GLY A 494 6.17 2.78 -13.96
C GLY A 494 4.91 2.96 -14.80
N VAL A 495 4.07 3.87 -14.32
CA VAL A 495 2.72 4.12 -14.86
C VAL A 495 2.78 4.78 -16.23
N GLU A 496 3.69 5.73 -16.44
CA GLU A 496 3.84 6.40 -17.73
C GLU A 496 4.15 5.39 -18.86
N TRP A 497 5.04 4.42 -18.59
CA TRP A 497 5.36 3.37 -19.54
C TRP A 497 4.12 2.52 -19.84
N TYR A 498 3.33 2.14 -18.85
CA TYR A 498 2.13 1.32 -19.04
C TYR A 498 1.06 2.06 -19.85
N MET A 499 0.72 3.30 -19.45
CA MET A 499 -0.23 4.15 -20.18
C MET A 499 0.22 4.41 -21.62
N SER A 500 1.53 4.46 -21.89
CA SER A 500 2.04 4.64 -23.24
C SER A 500 1.76 3.46 -24.19
N LYS A 501 1.26 2.32 -23.71
CA LYS A 501 1.05 1.11 -24.54
C LYS A 501 -0.34 1.02 -25.16
N PHE A 502 -1.23 1.92 -24.80
CA PHE A 502 -2.63 1.87 -25.23
C PHE A 502 -2.92 2.93 -26.29
N PRO A 503 -3.69 2.59 -27.34
CA PRO A 503 -4.19 3.56 -28.30
C PRO A 503 -5.36 4.36 -27.71
N ASN A 504 -5.63 5.55 -28.25
CA ASN A 504 -6.62 6.49 -27.69
C ASN A 504 -7.97 6.47 -28.42
N GLU A 505 -8.25 5.44 -29.23
CA GLU A 505 -9.19 5.58 -30.35
C GLU A 505 -10.49 4.78 -30.22
N THR A 506 -10.67 3.96 -29.18
CA THR A 506 -11.83 3.06 -29.08
C THR A 506 -12.52 3.09 -27.72
N THR A 507 -13.75 2.55 -27.70
CA THR A 507 -14.63 2.52 -26.51
C THR A 507 -14.13 1.58 -25.43
N VAL A 508 -13.57 0.42 -25.82
CA VAL A 508 -13.05 -0.58 -24.89
C VAL A 508 -11.62 -0.90 -25.26
N ILE A 509 -10.71 -0.69 -24.32
CA ILE A 509 -9.31 -1.03 -24.46
C ILE A 509 -9.01 -2.23 -23.58
N PHE A 510 -8.30 -3.20 -24.14
CA PHE A 510 -7.91 -4.38 -23.38
C PHE A 510 -6.43 -4.69 -23.51
N GLU A 511 -5.91 -5.34 -22.49
CA GLU A 511 -4.67 -6.11 -22.61
C GLU A 511 -4.91 -7.58 -22.31
N LYS A 512 -4.01 -8.41 -22.83
CA LYS A 512 -3.99 -9.84 -22.58
C LYS A 512 -2.60 -10.22 -22.11
N SER A 513 -2.51 -10.75 -20.89
CA SER A 513 -1.26 -11.24 -20.31
C SER A 513 -1.58 -12.49 -19.50
N ALA A 514 -1.34 -13.66 -20.10
CA ALA A 514 -1.80 -14.93 -19.54
C ALA A 514 -1.04 -15.37 -18.27
N THR A 515 0.05 -14.65 -17.94
CA THR A 515 0.87 -14.81 -16.73
C THR A 515 0.27 -14.15 -15.51
N TYR A 516 -0.79 -13.34 -15.65
CA TYR A 516 -1.40 -12.66 -14.51
C TYR A 516 -2.18 -13.62 -13.61
N PHE A 517 -2.90 -14.58 -14.19
CA PHE A 517 -3.83 -15.43 -13.45
C PHE A 517 -3.20 -16.14 -12.24
N ASP A 518 -2.05 -16.80 -12.44
CA ASP A 518 -1.38 -17.61 -11.41
C ASP A 518 -0.22 -16.89 -10.72
N ASN A 519 -0.14 -15.56 -10.87
CA ASN A 519 0.86 -14.75 -10.17
C ASN A 519 0.29 -14.13 -8.88
N PRO A 520 0.97 -14.31 -7.72
CA PRO A 520 0.47 -13.85 -6.43
C PRO A 520 0.32 -12.32 -6.30
N SER A 521 1.08 -11.53 -7.06
CA SER A 521 1.07 -10.07 -6.95
C SER A 521 0.18 -9.38 -7.99
N ALA A 522 -0.19 -10.08 -9.07
CA ALA A 522 -0.88 -9.47 -10.20
C ALA A 522 -2.25 -8.90 -9.81
N ALA A 523 -3.04 -9.63 -9.04
CA ALA A 523 -4.37 -9.17 -8.61
C ALA A 523 -4.31 -7.85 -7.82
N ARG A 524 -3.41 -7.76 -6.83
CA ARG A 524 -3.21 -6.56 -6.01
C ARG A 524 -2.74 -5.36 -6.85
N GLN A 525 -1.79 -5.58 -7.75
CA GLN A 525 -1.25 -4.52 -8.61
C GLN A 525 -2.26 -4.05 -9.66
N ALA A 526 -3.00 -4.98 -10.26
CA ALA A 526 -4.07 -4.67 -11.20
C ALA A 526 -5.19 -3.88 -10.51
N ALA A 527 -5.59 -4.26 -9.29
CA ALA A 527 -6.63 -3.54 -8.57
C ALA A 527 -6.21 -2.13 -8.15
N ALA A 528 -4.92 -1.89 -7.86
CA ALA A 528 -4.41 -0.55 -7.58
C ALA A 528 -4.42 0.35 -8.83
N MET A 529 -4.10 -0.22 -10.00
CA MET A 529 -3.97 0.52 -11.27
C MET A 529 -5.29 0.66 -12.04
N VAL A 530 -6.11 -0.39 -12.08
CA VAL A 530 -7.35 -0.47 -12.85
C VAL A 530 -8.46 -1.16 -12.03
N PRO A 531 -8.89 -0.56 -10.91
CA PRO A 531 -9.86 -1.17 -9.98
C PRO A 531 -11.21 -1.50 -10.63
N HIS A 532 -11.57 -0.77 -11.69
CA HIS A 532 -12.83 -0.93 -12.41
C HIS A 532 -12.72 -1.81 -13.65
N ALA A 533 -11.54 -2.32 -13.98
CA ALA A 533 -11.39 -3.20 -15.13
C ALA A 533 -12.25 -4.47 -14.97
N LYS A 534 -12.85 -4.86 -16.09
CA LYS A 534 -13.48 -6.16 -16.29
C LYS A 534 -12.37 -7.20 -16.51
N LEU A 535 -12.56 -8.42 -16.02
CA LEU A 535 -11.57 -9.50 -16.06
C LEU A 535 -12.13 -10.69 -16.84
N VAL A 536 -11.29 -11.30 -17.68
CA VAL A 536 -11.64 -12.54 -18.40
C VAL A 536 -10.70 -13.66 -17.99
N ILE A 537 -11.30 -14.77 -17.54
CA ILE A 537 -10.62 -16.02 -17.21
C ILE A 537 -11.10 -17.11 -18.17
N ILE A 538 -10.17 -17.80 -18.82
CA ILE A 538 -10.50 -18.89 -19.75
C ILE A 538 -10.24 -20.23 -19.06
N LEU A 539 -11.29 -21.00 -18.86
CA LEU A 539 -11.25 -22.32 -18.23
C LEU A 539 -11.01 -23.40 -19.28
N GLN A 540 -10.05 -24.29 -19.01
CA GLN A 540 -9.80 -25.48 -19.82
C GLN A 540 -9.60 -26.67 -18.89
N ASN A 541 -9.83 -27.89 -19.40
CA ASN A 541 -9.44 -29.09 -18.67
C ASN A 541 -7.97 -28.98 -18.19
N PRO A 542 -7.71 -29.00 -16.87
CA PRO A 542 -6.38 -28.69 -16.33
C PRO A 542 -5.34 -29.75 -16.71
N THR A 543 -5.76 -31.00 -16.93
CA THR A 543 -4.92 -32.08 -17.46
C THR A 543 -4.42 -31.75 -18.87
N GLN A 544 -5.32 -31.32 -19.76
CA GLN A 544 -4.94 -30.90 -21.12
C GLN A 544 -4.04 -29.64 -21.09
N ARG A 545 -4.39 -28.66 -20.24
CA ARG A 545 -3.61 -27.42 -20.11
C ARG A 545 -2.18 -27.70 -19.62
N ALA A 546 -2.01 -28.54 -18.60
CA ALA A 546 -0.70 -28.94 -18.08
C ALA A 546 0.16 -29.61 -19.15
N TYR A 547 -0.43 -30.51 -19.95
CA TYR A 547 0.28 -31.16 -21.04
C TYR A 547 0.62 -30.21 -22.19
N SER A 548 -0.30 -29.31 -22.55
CA SER A 548 -0.04 -28.25 -23.53
C SER A 548 1.10 -27.32 -23.11
N TRP A 549 1.24 -27.07 -21.81
CA TRP A 549 2.37 -26.31 -21.26
C TRP A 549 3.69 -27.09 -21.38
N PHE A 550 3.70 -28.37 -21.04
CA PHE A 550 4.88 -29.21 -21.23
C PHE A 550 5.34 -29.27 -22.70
N GLN A 551 4.40 -29.50 -23.62
CA GLN A 551 4.67 -29.50 -25.07
C GLN A 551 5.15 -28.14 -25.57
N HIS A 552 4.69 -27.05 -24.95
CA HIS A 552 5.19 -25.72 -25.23
C HIS A 552 6.67 -25.55 -24.84
N LEU A 553 7.10 -26.11 -23.70
CA LEU A 553 8.51 -26.08 -23.28
C LEU A 553 9.40 -26.88 -24.24
N ILE A 554 8.96 -28.07 -24.66
CA ILE A 554 9.63 -28.89 -25.68
C ILE A 554 9.82 -28.10 -26.98
N ALA A 555 8.76 -27.44 -27.46
CA ALA A 555 8.83 -26.63 -28.68
C ALA A 555 9.77 -25.42 -28.57
N HIS A 556 10.01 -24.92 -27.36
CA HIS A 556 10.98 -23.84 -27.09
C HIS A 556 12.37 -24.38 -26.72
N LYS A 557 12.62 -25.68 -26.89
CA LYS A 557 13.89 -26.35 -26.60
C LYS A 557 14.35 -26.15 -25.16
N ASP A 558 13.41 -26.12 -24.20
CA ASP A 558 13.75 -26.08 -22.78
C ASP A 558 14.61 -27.31 -22.41
N PRO A 559 15.84 -27.13 -21.88
CA PRO A 559 16.77 -28.23 -21.67
C PRO A 559 16.25 -29.32 -20.72
N ILE A 560 15.49 -28.92 -19.71
CA ILE A 560 14.98 -29.84 -18.68
C ILE A 560 13.79 -30.60 -19.23
N ALA A 561 12.88 -29.93 -19.95
CA ALA A 561 11.76 -30.60 -20.61
C ALA A 561 12.27 -31.63 -21.63
N MET A 562 13.24 -31.26 -22.47
CA MET A 562 13.85 -32.13 -23.48
C MET A 562 14.55 -33.36 -22.86
N SER A 563 15.29 -33.16 -21.77
CA SER A 563 16.01 -34.25 -21.08
C SER A 563 15.12 -35.13 -20.19
N SER A 564 13.88 -34.72 -19.92
CA SER A 564 12.98 -35.49 -19.04
C SER A 564 12.22 -36.61 -19.76
N GLU A 565 12.36 -36.73 -21.09
CA GLU A 565 11.70 -37.70 -22.00
C GLU A 565 10.15 -37.65 -22.02
N SER A 566 9.50 -37.49 -20.86
CA SER A 566 8.05 -37.40 -20.69
C SER A 566 7.65 -36.48 -19.53
N LEU A 567 6.39 -36.06 -19.53
CA LEU A 567 5.81 -35.29 -18.41
C LEU A 567 5.73 -36.14 -17.12
N ASP A 568 5.60 -37.46 -17.22
CA ASP A 568 5.53 -38.35 -16.05
C ASP A 568 6.77 -38.27 -15.15
N VAL A 569 7.96 -38.20 -15.75
CA VAL A 569 9.23 -38.04 -15.05
C VAL A 569 9.25 -36.73 -14.27
N ILE A 570 8.72 -35.67 -14.87
CA ILE A 570 8.60 -34.35 -14.22
C ILE A 570 7.60 -34.40 -13.06
N LEU A 571 6.44 -35.05 -13.25
CA LEU A 571 5.39 -35.16 -12.22
C LEU A 571 5.85 -35.94 -10.98
N ASN A 572 6.77 -36.90 -11.14
CA ASN A 572 7.34 -37.70 -10.05
C ASN A 572 8.46 -36.97 -9.27
N SER A 573 8.90 -35.80 -9.73
CA SER A 573 9.92 -35.03 -9.03
C SER A 573 9.35 -34.40 -7.74
N THR A 574 9.90 -34.77 -6.59
CA THR A 574 9.47 -34.32 -5.25
C THR A 574 10.44 -33.35 -4.58
N SER A 575 11.71 -33.31 -5.00
CA SER A 575 12.72 -32.41 -4.42
C SER A 575 12.49 -30.96 -4.88
N SER A 576 12.18 -30.08 -3.93
CA SER A 576 11.86 -28.67 -4.15
C SER A 576 12.97 -27.86 -4.82
N GLU A 577 14.22 -28.29 -4.64
CA GLU A 577 15.39 -27.62 -5.22
C GLU A 577 15.64 -28.02 -6.68
N SER A 578 15.09 -29.14 -7.13
CA SER A 578 15.32 -29.64 -8.48
C SER A 578 14.63 -28.78 -9.55
N ALA A 579 15.31 -28.61 -10.69
CA ALA A 579 14.76 -27.85 -11.81
C ALA A 579 13.49 -28.52 -12.42
N LYS A 580 13.42 -29.86 -12.35
CA LYS A 580 12.22 -30.64 -12.73
C LYS A 580 11.02 -30.29 -11.84
N PHE A 581 11.22 -30.14 -10.53
CA PHE A 581 10.14 -29.71 -9.63
C PHE A 581 9.61 -28.31 -9.98
N LYS A 582 10.47 -27.36 -10.36
CA LYS A 582 10.04 -26.03 -10.80
C LYS A 582 9.16 -26.11 -12.06
N ILE A 583 9.52 -26.95 -13.02
CA ILE A 583 8.69 -27.18 -14.22
C ILE A 583 7.37 -27.87 -13.85
N ARG A 584 7.41 -28.88 -12.99
CA ARG A 584 6.21 -29.54 -12.44
C ARG A 584 5.25 -28.51 -11.86
N GLN A 585 5.73 -27.59 -11.03
CA GLN A 585 4.90 -26.53 -10.46
C GLN A 585 4.30 -25.62 -11.53
N ARG A 586 5.06 -25.22 -12.57
CA ARG A 586 4.51 -24.41 -13.68
C ARG A 586 3.46 -25.16 -14.52
N CYS A 587 3.64 -26.47 -14.73
CA CYS A 587 2.63 -27.32 -15.38
C CYS A 587 1.34 -27.36 -14.55
N LEU A 588 1.44 -27.52 -13.22
CA LEU A 588 0.28 -27.72 -12.35
C LEU A 588 -0.40 -26.42 -11.92
N SER A 589 0.35 -25.35 -11.64
CA SER A 589 -0.12 -24.12 -10.98
C SER A 589 -1.34 -23.50 -11.68
N GLY A 590 -1.24 -23.14 -12.97
CA GLY A 590 -2.36 -22.53 -13.70
C GLY A 590 -3.57 -23.45 -13.95
N GLY A 591 -3.57 -24.70 -13.46
CA GLY A 591 -4.73 -25.60 -13.44
C GLY A 591 -5.49 -25.57 -12.11
N ARG A 592 -4.93 -24.94 -11.06
CA ARG A 592 -5.55 -24.78 -9.74
C ARG A 592 -6.46 -23.56 -9.71
N TYR A 593 -7.56 -23.63 -10.45
CA TYR A 593 -8.39 -22.47 -10.73
C TYR A 593 -8.92 -21.75 -9.49
N VAL A 594 -9.50 -22.47 -8.52
CA VAL A 594 -10.07 -21.86 -7.30
C VAL A 594 -9.01 -21.20 -6.44
N HIS A 595 -7.84 -21.85 -6.29
CA HIS A 595 -6.73 -21.32 -5.51
C HIS A 595 -6.31 -19.92 -5.98
N HIS A 596 -6.20 -19.72 -7.30
CA HIS A 596 -5.85 -18.43 -7.89
C HIS A 596 -7.04 -17.47 -7.94
N LEU A 597 -8.24 -17.97 -8.21
CA LEU A 597 -9.45 -17.15 -8.24
C LEU A 597 -9.74 -16.49 -6.89
N ASP A 598 -9.49 -17.17 -5.78
CA ASP A 598 -9.65 -16.60 -4.44
C ASP A 598 -8.81 -15.30 -4.28
N LYS A 599 -7.59 -15.26 -4.86
CA LYS A 599 -6.73 -14.06 -4.85
C LYS A 599 -7.26 -12.92 -5.70
N TRP A 600 -7.88 -13.23 -6.84
CA TRP A 600 -8.54 -12.21 -7.65
C TRP A 600 -9.81 -11.69 -6.95
N LEU A 601 -10.56 -12.55 -6.26
CA LEU A 601 -11.77 -12.19 -5.51
C LEU A 601 -11.50 -11.41 -4.21
N GLU A 602 -10.27 -11.43 -3.68
CA GLU A 602 -9.83 -10.53 -2.60
C GLU A 602 -9.85 -9.05 -3.05
N HIS A 603 -9.77 -8.79 -4.36
CA HIS A 603 -9.62 -7.44 -4.91
C HIS A 603 -10.69 -7.02 -5.92
N PHE A 604 -11.26 -7.96 -6.67
CA PHE A 604 -12.27 -7.71 -7.69
C PHE A 604 -13.58 -8.39 -7.31
N SER A 605 -14.70 -7.73 -7.61
CA SER A 605 -16.01 -8.34 -7.43
C SER A 605 -16.23 -9.46 -8.45
N LEU A 606 -17.01 -10.48 -8.09
CA LEU A 606 -17.33 -11.58 -9.02
C LEU A 606 -18.04 -11.07 -10.28
N GLN A 607 -18.80 -9.99 -10.19
CA GLN A 607 -19.50 -9.36 -11.31
C GLN A 607 -18.54 -8.78 -12.37
N GLN A 608 -17.32 -8.42 -11.97
CA GLN A 608 -16.27 -7.97 -12.88
C GLN A 608 -15.58 -9.13 -13.60
N ILE A 609 -15.85 -10.38 -13.26
CA ILE A 609 -15.14 -11.55 -13.80
C ILE A 609 -16.06 -12.34 -14.75
N HIS A 610 -15.62 -12.49 -16.00
CA HIS A 610 -16.26 -13.33 -16.99
C HIS A 610 -15.46 -14.61 -17.23
N PHE A 611 -16.13 -15.77 -17.15
CA PHE A 611 -15.53 -17.07 -17.39
C PHE A 611 -15.85 -17.56 -18.79
N ILE A 612 -14.83 -17.94 -19.54
CA ILE A 612 -14.97 -18.50 -20.89
C ILE A 612 -14.56 -19.97 -20.87
N ASP A 613 -15.38 -20.83 -21.47
CA ASP A 613 -14.98 -22.21 -21.74
C ASP A 613 -14.10 -22.26 -22.99
N SER A 614 -12.87 -22.78 -22.83
CA SER A 614 -11.92 -22.95 -23.92
C SER A 614 -12.44 -23.89 -25.02
N ASP A 615 -13.20 -24.92 -24.66
CA ASP A 615 -13.74 -25.85 -25.66
C ASP A 615 -14.84 -25.20 -26.51
N GLU A 616 -15.67 -24.35 -25.90
CA GLU A 616 -16.66 -23.55 -26.62
C GLU A 616 -15.97 -22.48 -27.48
N LEU A 617 -14.94 -21.80 -26.97
CA LEU A 617 -14.16 -20.84 -27.76
C LEU A 617 -13.52 -21.50 -29.00
N ARG A 618 -13.10 -22.77 -28.87
CA ARG A 618 -12.52 -23.52 -29.98
C ARG A 618 -13.57 -23.92 -31.03
N LYS A 619 -14.76 -24.36 -30.60
CA LYS A 619 -15.83 -24.89 -31.45
C LYS A 619 -16.75 -23.80 -32.03
N GLU A 620 -17.13 -22.83 -31.21
CA GLU A 620 -18.11 -21.78 -31.50
C GLU A 620 -17.57 -20.38 -31.08
N PRO A 621 -16.43 -19.91 -31.62
CA PRO A 621 -15.82 -18.64 -31.19
C PRO A 621 -16.73 -17.42 -31.36
N ALA A 622 -17.52 -17.37 -32.45
CA ALA A 622 -18.42 -16.24 -32.71
C ALA A 622 -19.46 -16.07 -31.60
N LYS A 623 -20.08 -17.16 -31.15
CA LYS A 623 -21.03 -17.17 -30.03
C LYS A 623 -20.40 -16.70 -28.72
N VAL A 624 -19.18 -17.16 -28.42
CA VAL A 624 -18.43 -16.71 -27.23
C VAL A 624 -18.17 -15.20 -27.29
N LEU A 625 -17.75 -14.69 -28.44
CA LEU A 625 -17.47 -13.27 -28.64
C LEU A 625 -18.73 -12.42 -28.58
N SER A 626 -19.85 -12.86 -29.18
CA SER A 626 -21.14 -12.16 -29.08
C SER A 626 -21.61 -12.06 -27.62
N SER A 627 -21.44 -13.12 -26.82
CA SER A 627 -21.73 -13.10 -25.38
C SER A 627 -20.77 -12.16 -24.63
N LEU A 628 -19.49 -12.18 -24.95
CA LEU A 628 -18.49 -11.32 -24.32
C LEU A 628 -18.74 -9.84 -24.66
N SER A 629 -19.01 -9.50 -25.92
CA SER A 629 -19.35 -8.15 -26.36
C SER A 629 -20.58 -7.63 -25.65
N LYS A 630 -21.63 -8.45 -25.51
CA LYS A 630 -22.82 -8.08 -24.73
C LYS A 630 -22.49 -7.82 -23.26
N TRP A 631 -21.64 -8.64 -22.64
CA TRP A 631 -21.22 -8.42 -21.25
C TRP A 631 -20.31 -7.19 -21.09
N LEU A 632 -19.60 -6.80 -22.15
CA LEU A 632 -18.80 -5.56 -22.23
C LEU A 632 -19.65 -4.33 -22.59
N ASP A 633 -20.96 -4.48 -22.78
CA ASP A 633 -21.88 -3.41 -23.19
C ASP A 633 -21.51 -2.79 -24.56
N LEU A 634 -20.92 -3.60 -25.45
CA LEU A 634 -20.56 -3.21 -26.82
C LEU A 634 -21.76 -3.34 -27.78
N PRO A 635 -21.79 -2.55 -28.87
CA PRO A 635 -22.75 -2.73 -29.95
C PRO A 635 -22.75 -4.15 -30.53
N GLU A 636 -23.87 -4.55 -31.13
CA GLU A 636 -23.96 -5.85 -31.81
C GLU A 636 -23.00 -5.89 -33.01
N PHE A 637 -22.26 -6.99 -33.14
CA PHE A 637 -21.28 -7.19 -34.20
C PHE A 637 -21.34 -8.64 -34.72
N PRO A 638 -21.46 -8.86 -36.04
CA PRO A 638 -21.62 -10.19 -36.62
C PRO A 638 -20.27 -10.93 -36.71
N PHE A 639 -19.80 -11.53 -35.61
CA PHE A 639 -18.56 -12.28 -35.60
C PHE A 639 -18.58 -13.50 -36.55
N GLU A 640 -19.76 -14.08 -36.80
CA GLU A 640 -19.96 -15.25 -37.67
C GLU A 640 -19.53 -14.98 -39.11
N THR A 641 -19.64 -13.73 -39.59
CA THR A 641 -19.20 -13.34 -40.94
C THR A 641 -17.71 -13.03 -41.02
N HIS A 642 -17.05 -12.85 -39.88
CA HIS A 642 -15.63 -12.47 -39.77
C HIS A 642 -14.73 -13.60 -39.24
N ILE A 643 -15.30 -14.74 -38.85
CA ILE A 643 -14.57 -15.89 -38.34
C ILE A 643 -14.98 -17.13 -39.12
N ARG A 644 -14.01 -17.87 -39.65
CA ARG A 644 -14.24 -19.08 -40.45
C ARG A 644 -13.36 -20.22 -40.00
N PHE A 645 -13.91 -21.44 -39.97
CA PHE A 645 -13.13 -22.64 -39.72
C PHE A 645 -12.19 -22.94 -40.89
N SER A 646 -10.91 -23.19 -40.60
CA SER A 646 -9.92 -23.63 -41.58
C SER A 646 -9.63 -25.13 -41.38
N PRO A 647 -10.03 -26.01 -42.31
CA PRO A 647 -9.76 -27.44 -42.21
C PRO A 647 -8.27 -27.78 -42.19
N SER A 648 -7.45 -27.02 -42.92
CA SER A 648 -6.00 -27.25 -42.96
C SER A 648 -5.32 -26.91 -41.63
N LYS A 649 -5.79 -25.84 -40.96
CA LYS A 649 -5.31 -25.47 -39.62
C LYS A 649 -5.93 -26.34 -38.53
N GLY A 650 -7.17 -26.79 -38.70
CA GLY A 650 -7.98 -27.45 -37.68
C GLY A 650 -8.57 -26.50 -36.64
N PHE A 651 -8.56 -25.19 -36.91
CA PHE A 651 -9.02 -24.14 -36.01
C PHE A 651 -9.76 -23.04 -36.77
N HIS A 652 -10.54 -22.25 -36.04
CA HIS A 652 -11.12 -21.01 -36.54
C HIS A 652 -10.04 -19.94 -36.79
N CYS A 653 -10.25 -19.15 -37.84
CA CYS A 653 -9.34 -18.11 -38.31
C CYS A 653 -10.14 -16.84 -38.65
N ARG A 654 -9.47 -15.69 -38.65
CA ARG A 654 -10.10 -14.42 -39.02
C ARG A 654 -10.32 -14.35 -40.52
N LEU A 655 -11.38 -13.67 -40.94
CA LEU A 655 -11.64 -13.33 -42.33
C LEU A 655 -11.49 -11.82 -42.50
N ILE A 656 -10.36 -11.39 -43.09
CA ILE A 656 -10.06 -9.97 -43.33
C ILE A 656 -10.00 -9.76 -44.84
N ASN A 657 -10.85 -8.87 -45.38
CA ASN A 657 -10.92 -8.56 -46.81
C ASN A 657 -11.01 -9.81 -47.71
N GLY A 658 -11.79 -10.81 -47.27
CA GLY A 658 -11.96 -12.09 -47.98
C GLY A 658 -10.79 -13.08 -47.86
N LYS A 659 -9.67 -12.71 -47.20
CA LYS A 659 -8.54 -13.60 -46.93
C LYS A 659 -8.64 -14.21 -45.54
N THR A 660 -8.33 -15.50 -45.44
CA THR A 660 -8.30 -16.22 -44.16
C THR A 660 -6.96 -16.02 -43.48
N GLU A 661 -6.97 -15.36 -42.33
CA GLU A 661 -5.79 -15.14 -41.48
C GLU A 661 -5.88 -16.03 -40.24
N CYS A 662 -5.09 -17.10 -40.22
CA CYS A 662 -4.99 -17.99 -39.08
C CYS A 662 -3.88 -17.56 -38.13
N LEU A 663 -4.00 -17.95 -36.86
CA LEU A 663 -2.92 -17.80 -35.89
C LEU A 663 -1.67 -18.58 -36.34
N GLY A 664 -0.49 -18.07 -35.98
CA GLY A 664 0.81 -18.65 -36.34
C GLY A 664 0.99 -20.10 -35.89
N GLU A 665 2.04 -20.74 -36.40
CA GLU A 665 2.35 -22.17 -36.15
C GLU A 665 2.54 -22.52 -34.67
N SER A 666 2.93 -21.54 -33.85
CA SER A 666 3.06 -21.69 -32.40
C SER A 666 1.71 -21.88 -31.67
N LYS A 667 0.57 -21.67 -32.36
CA LYS A 667 -0.78 -21.84 -31.82
C LYS A 667 -1.48 -23.01 -32.54
N GLY A 668 -2.03 -23.94 -31.77
CA GLY A 668 -2.60 -25.18 -32.29
C GLY A 668 -1.56 -26.22 -32.75
N ARG A 669 -0.42 -26.32 -32.05
CA ARG A 669 0.63 -27.31 -32.37
C ARG A 669 0.06 -28.73 -32.37
N LYS A 670 0.48 -29.54 -33.34
CA LYS A 670 0.26 -30.99 -33.36
C LYS A 670 1.39 -31.65 -32.58
N TYR A 671 1.05 -32.38 -31.51
CA TYR A 671 1.96 -33.16 -30.70
C TYR A 671 1.31 -34.52 -30.38
N SER A 672 2.10 -35.47 -29.90
CA SER A 672 1.62 -36.81 -29.54
C SER A 672 0.48 -36.74 -28.52
N GLU A 673 -0.51 -37.62 -28.67
CA GLU A 673 -1.56 -37.74 -27.68
C GLU A 673 -1.00 -38.20 -26.33
N MET A 674 -1.65 -37.76 -25.27
CA MET A 674 -1.31 -38.15 -23.91
C MET A 674 -1.69 -39.61 -23.68
N SER A 675 -0.82 -40.41 -23.07
CA SER A 675 -1.18 -41.78 -22.68
C SER A 675 -2.31 -41.79 -21.64
N GLN A 676 -3.04 -42.90 -21.57
CA GLN A 676 -4.16 -43.03 -20.66
C GLN A 676 -3.70 -43.00 -19.19
N GLU A 677 -2.53 -43.56 -18.88
CA GLU A 677 -1.95 -43.57 -17.53
C GLU A 677 -1.60 -42.15 -17.07
N LEU A 678 -0.94 -41.36 -17.92
CA LEU A 678 -0.59 -39.97 -17.63
C LEU A 678 -1.84 -39.11 -17.40
N ARG A 679 -2.90 -39.35 -18.21
CA ARG A 679 -4.19 -38.67 -18.04
C ARG A 679 -4.82 -38.99 -16.69
N GLN A 680 -4.95 -40.26 -16.34
CA GLN A 680 -5.52 -40.67 -15.04
C GLN A 680 -4.75 -40.08 -13.85
N LYS A 681 -3.42 -40.02 -13.95
CA LYS A 681 -2.57 -39.41 -12.94
C LYS A 681 -2.82 -37.92 -12.77
N LEU A 682 -2.87 -37.16 -13.87
CA LEU A 682 -3.16 -35.72 -13.83
C LEU A 682 -4.60 -35.44 -13.35
N ASP A 683 -5.57 -36.24 -13.78
CA ASP A 683 -6.95 -36.15 -13.32
C ASP A 683 -7.03 -36.38 -11.80
N GLY A 684 -6.28 -37.37 -11.29
CA GLY A 684 -6.13 -37.60 -9.85
C GLY A 684 -5.53 -36.41 -9.10
N ILE A 685 -4.51 -35.75 -9.65
CA ILE A 685 -3.87 -34.55 -9.08
C ILE A 685 -4.86 -33.39 -8.98
N PHE A 686 -5.65 -33.13 -10.03
CA PHE A 686 -6.56 -32.00 -10.10
C PHE A 686 -7.95 -32.26 -9.52
N ALA A 687 -8.26 -33.48 -9.07
CA ALA A 687 -9.62 -33.84 -8.74
C ALA A 687 -10.25 -33.02 -7.59
N LEU A 688 -9.45 -32.65 -6.57
CA LEU A 688 -9.91 -31.77 -5.49
C LEU A 688 -10.14 -30.34 -5.99
N ASP A 689 -9.23 -29.82 -6.83
CA ASP A 689 -9.36 -28.50 -7.46
C ASP A 689 -10.59 -28.43 -8.37
N ASN A 690 -10.84 -29.45 -9.19
CA ASN A 690 -12.02 -29.57 -10.04
C ASN A 690 -13.31 -29.64 -9.23
N SER A 691 -13.33 -30.43 -8.14
CA SER A 691 -14.48 -30.50 -7.24
C SER A 691 -14.78 -29.15 -6.58
N ALA A 692 -13.73 -28.40 -6.20
CA ALA A 692 -13.87 -27.06 -5.67
C ALA A 692 -14.41 -26.08 -6.73
N LEU A 693 -13.87 -26.11 -7.95
CA LEU A 693 -14.31 -25.25 -9.05
C LEU A 693 -15.78 -25.53 -9.41
N PHE A 694 -16.17 -26.79 -9.51
CA PHE A 694 -17.55 -27.18 -9.78
C PHE A 694 -18.51 -26.65 -8.71
N LYS A 695 -18.17 -26.82 -7.42
CA LYS A 695 -18.95 -26.27 -6.31
C LYS A 695 -19.03 -24.75 -6.37
N PHE A 696 -17.93 -24.08 -6.70
CA PHE A 696 -17.87 -22.62 -6.83
C PHE A 696 -18.78 -22.12 -7.96
N LEU A 697 -18.65 -22.66 -9.18
CA LEU A 697 -19.45 -22.26 -10.33
C LEU A 697 -20.95 -22.51 -10.08
N ARG A 698 -21.30 -23.70 -9.56
CA ARG A 698 -22.67 -24.07 -9.22
C ARG A 698 -23.28 -23.15 -8.16
N LYS A 699 -22.55 -22.88 -7.07
CA LYS A 699 -23.00 -21.99 -5.98
C LYS A 699 -23.32 -20.59 -6.49
N ASN A 700 -22.52 -20.09 -7.44
CA ASN A 700 -22.65 -18.75 -8.00
C ASN A 700 -23.50 -18.69 -9.29
N ARG A 701 -24.14 -19.80 -9.69
CA ARG A 701 -24.99 -19.90 -10.91
C ARG A 701 -24.25 -19.51 -12.20
N LEU A 702 -22.96 -19.84 -12.26
CA LEU A 702 -22.12 -19.65 -13.44
C LEU A 702 -22.19 -20.88 -14.34
N LYS A 703 -21.95 -20.70 -15.64
CA LYS A 703 -21.89 -21.81 -16.61
C LYS A 703 -20.78 -22.79 -16.22
N ILE A 704 -21.11 -24.07 -16.17
CA ILE A 704 -20.18 -25.15 -15.87
C ILE A 704 -19.70 -25.73 -17.21
N PRO A 705 -18.39 -25.76 -17.50
CA PRO A 705 -17.85 -26.39 -18.71
C PRO A 705 -18.15 -27.90 -18.76
N ASP A 706 -18.41 -28.43 -19.95
CA ASP A 706 -18.71 -29.87 -20.14
C ASP A 706 -17.59 -30.77 -19.60
N TRP A 707 -16.34 -30.39 -19.84
CA TRP A 707 -15.17 -31.14 -19.37
C TRP A 707 -15.11 -31.22 -17.83
N LEU A 708 -15.67 -30.22 -17.13
CA LEU A 708 -15.68 -30.17 -15.67
C LEU A 708 -16.80 -31.02 -15.10
N GLU A 709 -17.96 -31.06 -15.76
CA GLU A 709 -19.01 -32.01 -15.41
C GLU A 709 -18.52 -33.45 -15.52
N GLU A 710 -17.85 -33.78 -16.63
CA GLU A 710 -17.29 -35.12 -16.86
C GLU A 710 -16.24 -35.46 -15.78
N ALA A 711 -15.31 -34.54 -15.49
CA ALA A 711 -14.26 -34.74 -14.49
C ALA A 711 -14.79 -35.00 -13.07
N VAL A 712 -15.96 -34.44 -12.71
CA VAL A 712 -16.57 -34.65 -11.38
C VAL A 712 -17.48 -35.87 -11.35
N ARG A 713 -18.15 -36.22 -12.46
CA ARG A 713 -19.02 -37.41 -12.56
C ARG A 713 -18.27 -38.73 -12.38
N ILE A 714 -17.01 -38.81 -12.81
CA ILE A 714 -16.16 -40.01 -12.69
C ILE A 714 -15.90 -40.44 -11.23
N ARG A 715 -16.35 -39.67 -10.22
CA ARG A 715 -16.20 -39.93 -8.78
C ARG A 715 -17.48 -40.26 -8.01
N VAL A 716 -18.65 -40.35 -8.66
CA VAL A 716 -19.90 -40.76 -8.01
C VAL A 716 -20.15 -42.25 -8.20
#